data_AF-H0U031-F1
#
_entry.id   AF-H0U031-F1
#
_cell.length_a   1.000
_cell.length_b   1.000
_cell.length_c   1.000
_cell.angle_alpha   90.00
_cell.angle_beta   90.00
_cell.angle_gamma   90.00
#
_symmetry.space_group_name_H-M   'P 1'
#
loop_
_entity.id
_entity.type
_entity.pdbx_description
1 polymer ?
#
loop_
_entity_poly.entity_id
_entity_poly.type
_entity_poly.pdbx_seq_one_letter_code
_entity_poly.pdbx_strand_id
1 'polypeptide(L)'
;MKIFLTVKLALLPFAAFWALLAAHHLDWAAWAGLTLSLAFNIWRAMRQELVVLELGSLALFLLLTIGADVAPEWMAANALWFSFAGLAAISFVSLIVGRPWTADYSRLAHPENASTPQFHLVNAAMSGLWGVLFAALAVCRWAGVASWITTSIVIVGALISIFGPQLAIRVILQRLRASHEEFRWLAPAFANTPEHDCDVAVVGAGIGGLTAAALLADVGLRVKVFDHHVVAGGFCHTYLRKAHHDNKPVLYRFDAGPHDFSGVWNGGPVDSLLQRLGVADRLQWKRVTHSYHLAGKRIDVPEDWRGYVRLLCEAFPDSATGLTRLFDIIHTIFEDMYSTGEGRSGIPGMPESLEAMLAFPKKHPQAFRWMDRPFDELVSAHVSDPQAVRYLNALSGYLGDGTERLTCAQMVPIFGYYFKGGYYPLGGSGHFADVLVEAIEARGGEVRLKSPVRRILVEQGRASGVVLGDGSTIRAQAVVSNADLRHTFLDLIAPDALPRDFQARVAAAEPANSAFSVHLGLDIVPDIAPATHLDAPMGVGIAVMSKLDPSAAPQGHATMTLISLVPHHDAKAWFPDQSGGDDWKQWRRSPDYEARKQAIGDSMIAAVETVIPGLSQHIVYRTDASPVTYARYDWASSGAIYGVSGRGQLRGAKSPLRNLVIAGGGNAGAGVEAVVISGAEAAEALVPGLLARKPAEAMQPVTIRVPAPA
;
A
#
# COMPACT_ATOMS: atom_id res chain seq x y z
N MET A 1 -31.99 -21.22 10.98
CA MET A 1 -33.14 -22.15 10.85
C MET A 1 -34.19 -21.68 9.83
N LYS A 2 -34.58 -20.39 9.81
CA LYS A 2 -35.58 -19.86 8.84
C LYS A 2 -35.22 -20.08 7.35
N ILE A 3 -33.99 -19.77 6.94
CA ILE A 3 -33.55 -19.85 5.51
C ILE A 3 -33.55 -21.29 4.97
N PHE A 4 -33.09 -22.25 5.78
CA PHE A 4 -33.02 -23.67 5.41
C PHE A 4 -34.40 -24.28 5.15
N LEU A 5 -35.43 -23.80 5.85
CA LEU A 5 -36.81 -24.26 5.67
C LEU A 5 -37.42 -23.69 4.37
N THR A 6 -37.12 -22.43 4.04
CA THR A 6 -37.68 -21.74 2.87
C THR A 6 -37.24 -22.36 1.53
N VAL A 7 -35.97 -22.77 1.40
CA VAL A 7 -35.46 -23.44 0.18
C VAL A 7 -36.07 -24.83 0.03
N LYS A 8 -36.19 -25.60 1.12
CA LYS A 8 -36.78 -26.94 1.09
C LYS A 8 -38.27 -26.92 0.74
N LEU A 9 -39.00 -25.90 1.19
CA LEU A 9 -40.41 -25.72 0.85
C LEU A 9 -40.61 -25.39 -0.64
N ALA A 10 -39.69 -24.66 -1.27
CA ALA A 10 -39.79 -24.32 -2.69
C ALA A 10 -39.65 -25.54 -3.62
N LEU A 11 -38.94 -26.58 -3.19
CA LEU A 11 -38.77 -27.83 -3.96
C LEU A 11 -39.84 -28.89 -3.64
N LEU A 12 -40.73 -28.61 -2.68
CA LEU A 12 -41.78 -29.55 -2.26
C LEU A 12 -42.75 -29.95 -3.39
N PRO A 13 -43.19 -29.03 -4.29
CA PRO A 13 -44.04 -29.41 -5.43
C PRO A 13 -43.36 -30.45 -6.34
N PHE A 14 -42.06 -30.31 -6.59
CA PHE A 14 -41.28 -31.26 -7.39
C PHE A 14 -41.08 -32.60 -6.67
N ALA A 15 -40.77 -32.57 -5.37
CA ALA A 15 -40.62 -33.78 -4.59
C ALA A 15 -41.91 -34.60 -4.54
N ALA A 16 -43.06 -33.95 -4.31
CA ALA A 16 -44.37 -34.58 -4.32
C ALA A 16 -44.71 -35.15 -5.70
N PHE A 17 -44.47 -34.37 -6.77
CA PHE A 17 -44.68 -34.81 -8.14
C PHE A 17 -43.84 -36.05 -8.48
N TRP A 18 -42.53 -36.04 -8.22
CA TRP A 18 -41.66 -37.17 -8.53
C TRP A 18 -42.00 -38.42 -7.70
N ALA A 19 -42.40 -38.28 -6.44
CA ALA A 19 -42.79 -39.39 -5.58
C ALA A 19 -44.07 -40.07 -6.08
N LEU A 20 -45.09 -39.29 -6.43
CA LEU A 20 -46.36 -39.80 -6.96
C LEU A 20 -46.21 -40.38 -8.37
N LEU A 21 -45.37 -39.77 -9.20
CA LEU A 21 -45.04 -40.29 -10.52
C LEU A 21 -44.31 -41.63 -10.43
N ALA A 22 -43.39 -41.79 -9.47
CA ALA A 22 -42.72 -43.07 -9.19
C ALA A 22 -43.68 -44.15 -8.66
N ALA A 23 -44.77 -43.75 -8.01
CA ALA A 23 -45.86 -44.63 -7.59
C ALA A 23 -46.90 -44.90 -8.70
N HIS A 24 -46.61 -44.50 -9.95
CA HIS A 24 -47.50 -44.66 -11.11
C HIS A 24 -48.86 -43.92 -11.00
N HIS A 25 -48.93 -42.83 -10.24
CA HIS A 25 -50.13 -42.00 -10.10
C HIS A 25 -49.96 -40.64 -10.80
N LEU A 26 -50.04 -40.62 -12.14
CA LEU A 26 -49.79 -39.42 -12.94
C LEU A 26 -50.73 -38.25 -12.59
N ASP A 27 -52.04 -38.50 -12.52
CA ASP A 27 -53.04 -37.45 -12.26
C ASP A 27 -52.83 -36.83 -10.88
N TRP A 28 -52.63 -37.68 -9.86
CA TRP A 28 -52.31 -37.24 -8.51
C TRP A 28 -51.00 -36.47 -8.46
N ALA A 29 -49.98 -36.90 -9.23
CA ALA A 29 -48.71 -36.19 -9.29
C ALA A 29 -48.88 -34.78 -9.87
N ALA A 30 -49.55 -34.65 -11.02
CA ALA A 30 -49.75 -33.37 -11.70
C ALA A 30 -50.60 -32.40 -10.86
N TRP A 31 -51.73 -32.87 -10.32
CA TRP A 31 -52.58 -32.07 -9.45
C TRP A 31 -51.91 -31.70 -8.13
N ALA A 32 -51.20 -32.62 -7.47
CA ALA A 32 -50.46 -32.29 -6.26
C ALA A 32 -49.37 -31.24 -6.51
N GLY A 33 -48.61 -31.37 -7.61
CA GLY A 33 -47.61 -30.38 -8.02
C GLY A 33 -48.23 -29.00 -8.27
N LEU A 34 -49.34 -28.95 -9.01
CA LEU A 34 -50.06 -27.71 -9.31
C LEU A 34 -50.64 -27.06 -8.05
N THR A 35 -51.33 -27.82 -7.20
CA THR A 35 -51.92 -27.30 -5.95
C THR A 35 -50.85 -26.79 -4.99
N LEU A 36 -49.75 -27.53 -4.80
CA LEU A 36 -48.65 -27.10 -3.94
C LEU A 36 -47.94 -25.87 -4.50
N SER A 37 -47.71 -25.82 -5.82
CA SER A 37 -47.10 -24.64 -6.47
C SER A 37 -47.99 -23.41 -6.35
N LEU A 38 -49.31 -23.56 -6.56
CA LEU A 38 -50.28 -22.47 -6.41
C LEU A 38 -50.36 -21.97 -4.97
N ALA A 39 -50.49 -22.87 -4.00
CA ALA A 39 -50.53 -22.53 -2.58
C ALA A 39 -49.27 -21.76 -2.15
N PHE A 40 -48.09 -22.18 -2.64
CA PHE A 40 -46.84 -21.55 -2.31
C PHE A 40 -46.67 -20.17 -2.97
N ASN A 41 -47.09 -20.02 -4.23
CA ASN A 41 -47.13 -18.71 -4.90
C ASN A 41 -48.09 -17.74 -4.21
N ILE A 42 -49.26 -18.20 -3.74
CA ILE A 42 -50.18 -17.39 -2.94
C ILE A 42 -49.52 -16.96 -1.63
N TRP A 43 -48.89 -17.89 -0.90
CA TRP A 43 -48.19 -17.58 0.34
C TRP A 43 -47.07 -16.56 0.16
N ARG A 44 -46.31 -16.66 -0.94
CA ARG A 44 -45.26 -15.72 -1.35
C ARG A 44 -45.81 -14.34 -1.73
N ALA A 45 -46.91 -14.31 -2.49
CA ALA A 45 -47.60 -13.08 -2.86
C ALA A 45 -48.16 -12.34 -1.64
N MET A 46 -48.71 -13.07 -0.65
CA MET A 46 -49.14 -12.48 0.63
C MET A 46 -47.99 -11.81 1.41
N ARG A 47 -46.75 -12.19 1.13
CA ARG A 47 -45.53 -11.59 1.71
C ARG A 47 -44.86 -10.56 0.82
N GLN A 48 -45.44 -10.23 -0.33
CA GLN A 48 -44.85 -9.35 -1.35
C GLN A 48 -43.49 -9.86 -1.85
N GLU A 49 -43.29 -11.18 -1.85
CA GLU A 49 -42.06 -11.84 -2.30
C GLU A 49 -42.35 -12.60 -3.61
N LEU A 50 -42.03 -12.02 -4.77
CA LEU A 50 -42.13 -12.74 -6.04
C LEU A 50 -40.79 -13.36 -6.40
N VAL A 51 -40.74 -14.70 -6.44
CA VAL A 51 -39.52 -15.47 -6.68
C VAL A 51 -39.63 -16.23 -7.99
N VAL A 52 -38.56 -16.21 -8.79
CA VAL A 52 -38.56 -16.69 -10.18
C VAL A 52 -38.81 -18.20 -10.29
N LEU A 53 -38.27 -19.01 -9.38
CA LEU A 53 -38.43 -20.46 -9.42
C LEU A 53 -39.89 -20.86 -9.21
N GLU A 54 -40.58 -20.27 -8.23
CA GLU A 54 -41.95 -20.56 -7.85
C GLU A 54 -42.94 -20.19 -8.96
N LEU A 55 -42.77 -19.02 -9.58
CA LEU A 55 -43.58 -18.60 -10.72
C LEU A 55 -43.38 -19.53 -11.92
N GLY A 56 -42.12 -19.87 -12.22
CA GLY A 56 -41.78 -20.84 -13.26
C GLY A 56 -42.37 -22.23 -12.98
N SER A 57 -42.35 -22.66 -11.71
CA SER A 57 -42.90 -23.94 -11.27
C SER A 57 -44.41 -23.99 -11.46
N LEU A 58 -45.13 -22.91 -11.16
CA LEU A 58 -46.57 -22.82 -11.39
C LEU A 58 -46.91 -22.98 -12.87
N ALA A 59 -46.18 -22.29 -13.75
CA ALA A 59 -46.36 -22.42 -15.20
C ALA A 59 -46.07 -23.85 -15.69
N LEU A 60 -44.97 -24.46 -15.19
CA LEU A 60 -44.61 -25.84 -15.54
C LEU A 60 -45.66 -26.86 -15.09
N PHE A 61 -46.13 -26.77 -13.83
CA PHE A 61 -47.14 -27.70 -13.33
C PHE A 61 -48.49 -27.50 -14.00
N LEU A 62 -48.85 -26.27 -14.39
CA LEU A 62 -50.03 -26.04 -15.20
C LEU A 62 -49.94 -26.77 -16.55
N LEU A 63 -48.78 -26.71 -17.23
CA LEU A 63 -48.55 -27.44 -18.48
C LEU A 63 -48.58 -28.96 -18.29
N LEU A 64 -47.99 -29.46 -17.20
CA LEU A 64 -48.01 -30.89 -16.87
C LEU A 64 -49.44 -31.39 -16.59
N THR A 65 -50.25 -30.62 -15.88
CA THR A 65 -51.66 -30.97 -15.60
C THR A 65 -52.49 -30.95 -16.88
N ILE A 66 -52.39 -29.90 -17.70
CA ILE A 66 -53.09 -29.83 -18.99
C ILE A 66 -52.71 -31.03 -19.87
N GLY A 67 -51.43 -31.37 -19.94
CA GLY A 67 -50.99 -32.51 -20.73
C GLY A 67 -51.40 -33.87 -20.16
N ALA A 68 -51.54 -34.01 -18.83
CA ALA A 68 -52.11 -35.20 -18.21
C ALA A 68 -53.58 -35.40 -18.59
N ASP A 69 -54.36 -34.31 -18.65
CA ASP A 69 -55.77 -34.36 -19.04
C ASP A 69 -55.96 -34.59 -20.56
N VAL A 70 -55.13 -33.96 -21.38
CA VAL A 70 -55.28 -33.96 -22.86
C VAL A 70 -54.64 -35.19 -23.51
N ALA A 71 -53.52 -35.68 -22.97
CA ALA A 71 -52.75 -36.78 -23.56
C ALA A 71 -52.12 -37.68 -22.47
N PRO A 72 -52.93 -38.39 -21.67
CA PRO A 72 -52.49 -39.12 -20.49
C PRO A 72 -51.44 -40.19 -20.79
N GLU A 73 -51.61 -40.97 -21.86
CA GLU A 73 -50.65 -42.02 -22.25
C GLU A 73 -49.29 -41.43 -22.65
N TRP A 74 -49.29 -40.34 -23.42
CA TRP A 74 -48.08 -39.64 -23.79
C TRP A 74 -47.41 -39.01 -22.58
N MET A 75 -48.20 -38.38 -21.69
CA MET A 75 -47.68 -37.74 -20.49
C MET A 75 -47.13 -38.75 -19.49
N ALA A 76 -47.76 -39.92 -19.34
CA ALA A 76 -47.24 -41.00 -18.51
C ALA A 76 -45.82 -41.43 -18.92
N ALA A 77 -45.53 -41.43 -20.23
CA ALA A 77 -44.21 -41.76 -20.75
C ALA A 77 -43.19 -40.60 -20.67
N ASN A 78 -43.65 -39.35 -20.67
CA ASN A 78 -42.78 -38.18 -20.86
C ASN A 78 -42.67 -37.22 -19.65
N ALA A 79 -43.57 -37.32 -18.67
CA ALA A 79 -43.69 -36.41 -17.53
C ALA A 79 -42.39 -36.21 -16.75
N LEU A 80 -41.60 -37.28 -16.56
CA LEU A 80 -40.37 -37.23 -15.77
C LEU A 80 -39.31 -36.36 -16.44
N TRP A 81 -38.96 -36.62 -17.69
CA TRP A 81 -37.94 -35.83 -18.38
C TRP A 81 -38.45 -34.41 -18.70
N PHE A 82 -39.75 -34.25 -18.95
CA PHE A 82 -40.38 -32.95 -19.18
C PHE A 82 -40.30 -32.05 -17.93
N SER A 83 -40.44 -32.62 -16.73
CA SER A 83 -40.27 -31.87 -15.48
C SER A 83 -38.84 -31.31 -15.31
N PHE A 84 -37.81 -32.08 -15.68
CA PHE A 84 -36.42 -31.61 -15.69
C PHE A 84 -36.16 -30.60 -16.80
N ALA A 85 -36.74 -30.79 -17.99
CA ALA A 85 -36.62 -29.83 -19.09
C ALA A 85 -37.25 -28.48 -18.71
N GLY A 86 -38.39 -28.50 -18.01
CA GLY A 86 -39.03 -27.32 -17.45
C GLY A 86 -38.16 -26.59 -16.43
N LEU A 87 -37.54 -27.31 -15.49
CA LEU A 87 -36.58 -26.73 -14.53
C LEU A 87 -35.36 -26.11 -15.20
N ALA A 88 -34.88 -26.72 -16.29
CA ALA A 88 -33.80 -26.15 -17.11
C ALA A 88 -34.26 -24.86 -17.79
N ALA A 89 -35.46 -24.84 -18.39
CA ALA A 89 -36.04 -23.67 -19.02
C ALA A 89 -36.21 -22.51 -18.03
N ILE A 90 -36.76 -22.78 -16.83
CA ILE A 90 -36.89 -21.78 -15.75
C ILE A 90 -35.51 -21.20 -15.40
N SER A 91 -34.50 -22.05 -15.29
CA SER A 91 -33.13 -21.62 -14.97
C SER A 91 -32.55 -20.71 -16.05
N PHE A 92 -32.66 -21.06 -17.33
CA PHE A 92 -32.15 -20.24 -18.42
C PHE A 92 -32.94 -18.95 -18.63
N VAL A 93 -34.28 -18.99 -18.53
CA VAL A 93 -35.13 -17.79 -18.61
C VAL A 93 -34.79 -16.82 -17.48
N SER A 94 -34.53 -17.32 -16.26
CA SER A 94 -34.11 -16.46 -15.13
C SER A 94 -32.82 -15.67 -15.44
N LEU A 95 -31.89 -16.28 -16.20
CA LEU A 95 -30.66 -15.62 -16.63
C LEU A 95 -30.91 -14.58 -17.72
N ILE A 96 -31.75 -14.91 -18.71
CA ILE A 96 -32.11 -14.00 -19.81
C ILE A 96 -32.79 -12.74 -19.27
N VAL A 97 -33.64 -12.88 -18.26
CA VAL A 97 -34.35 -11.77 -17.60
C VAL A 97 -33.43 -10.97 -16.65
N GLY A 98 -32.18 -11.39 -16.46
CA GLY A 98 -31.22 -10.72 -15.56
C GLY A 98 -31.56 -10.90 -14.07
N ARG A 99 -32.45 -11.84 -13.72
CA ARG A 99 -32.84 -12.20 -12.36
C ARG A 99 -32.59 -13.70 -12.12
N PRO A 100 -31.33 -14.12 -11.91
CA PRO A 100 -31.03 -15.53 -11.65
C PRO A 100 -31.82 -16.02 -10.43
N TRP A 101 -32.56 -17.12 -10.58
CA TRP A 101 -33.49 -17.58 -9.55
C TRP A 101 -32.81 -17.90 -8.21
N THR A 102 -31.52 -18.27 -8.24
CA THR A 102 -30.73 -18.52 -7.02
C THR A 102 -30.49 -17.25 -6.20
N ALA A 103 -30.48 -16.07 -6.83
CA ALA A 103 -30.26 -14.79 -6.15
C ALA A 103 -31.37 -14.46 -5.15
N ASP A 104 -32.62 -14.82 -5.44
CA ASP A 104 -33.74 -14.56 -4.53
C ASP A 104 -33.61 -15.33 -3.21
N TYR A 105 -33.03 -16.53 -3.25
CA TYR A 105 -32.74 -17.31 -2.04
C TYR A 105 -31.44 -16.86 -1.36
N SER A 106 -30.38 -16.59 -2.13
CA SER A 106 -29.12 -16.09 -1.59
C SER A 106 -29.29 -14.73 -0.90
N ARG A 107 -30.21 -13.89 -1.36
CA ARG A 107 -30.51 -12.56 -0.77
C ARG A 107 -31.06 -12.68 0.64
N LEU A 108 -31.80 -13.75 0.94
CA LEU A 108 -32.30 -14.03 2.29
C LEU A 108 -31.19 -14.48 3.24
N ALA A 109 -30.13 -15.08 2.71
CA ALA A 109 -28.98 -15.55 3.49
C ALA A 109 -27.89 -14.48 3.66
N HIS A 110 -27.72 -13.62 2.65
CA HIS A 110 -26.65 -12.62 2.56
C HIS A 110 -27.20 -11.27 2.08
N PRO A 111 -28.11 -10.62 2.83
CA PRO A 111 -28.75 -9.37 2.43
C PRO A 111 -27.75 -8.24 2.21
N GLU A 112 -26.67 -8.21 2.99
CA GLU A 112 -25.60 -7.21 2.92
C GLU A 112 -24.84 -7.18 1.59
N ASN A 113 -24.78 -8.32 0.89
CA ASN A 113 -24.02 -8.46 -0.36
C ASN A 113 -24.90 -8.41 -1.60
N ALA A 114 -26.22 -8.33 -1.43
CA ALA A 114 -27.19 -8.54 -2.50
C ALA A 114 -27.15 -7.51 -3.63
N SER A 115 -26.52 -6.35 -3.40
CA SER A 115 -26.34 -5.26 -4.37
C SER A 115 -25.00 -5.28 -5.09
N THR A 116 -24.10 -6.22 -4.76
CA THR A 116 -22.75 -6.25 -5.32
C THR A 116 -22.74 -6.93 -6.70
N PRO A 117 -21.94 -6.46 -7.68
CA PRO A 117 -21.79 -7.13 -8.97
C PRO A 117 -21.34 -8.60 -8.82
N GLN A 118 -20.50 -8.89 -7.82
CA GLN A 118 -20.01 -10.23 -7.51
C GLN A 118 -21.15 -11.15 -7.07
N PHE A 119 -22.08 -10.67 -6.24
CA PHE A 119 -23.25 -11.44 -5.83
C PHE A 119 -24.12 -11.82 -7.04
N HIS A 120 -24.34 -10.89 -7.97
CA HIS A 120 -25.07 -11.17 -9.20
C HIS A 120 -24.34 -12.20 -10.08
N LEU A 121 -23.03 -12.06 -10.25
CA LEU A 121 -22.21 -12.98 -11.05
C LEU A 121 -22.24 -14.41 -10.49
N VAL A 122 -22.07 -14.57 -9.17
CA VAL A 122 -22.09 -15.88 -8.52
C VAL A 122 -23.46 -16.55 -8.67
N ASN A 123 -24.55 -15.82 -8.44
CA ASN A 123 -25.89 -16.38 -8.59
C ASN A 123 -26.24 -16.66 -10.05
N ALA A 124 -25.77 -15.85 -11.00
CA ALA A 124 -25.90 -16.15 -12.43
C ALA A 124 -25.18 -17.46 -12.79
N ALA A 125 -23.94 -17.64 -12.31
CA ALA A 125 -23.18 -18.88 -12.52
C ALA A 125 -23.88 -20.09 -11.88
N MET A 126 -24.40 -19.97 -10.65
CA MET A 126 -25.14 -21.06 -9.99
C MET A 126 -26.44 -21.41 -10.72
N SER A 127 -27.26 -20.41 -11.09
CA SER A 127 -28.48 -20.64 -11.87
C SER A 127 -28.18 -21.27 -13.24
N GLY A 128 -27.08 -20.90 -13.89
CA GLY A 128 -26.62 -21.53 -15.13
C GLY A 128 -26.17 -22.97 -14.94
N LEU A 129 -25.41 -23.26 -13.87
CA LEU A 129 -25.00 -24.62 -13.52
C LEU A 129 -26.21 -25.54 -13.31
N TRP A 130 -27.21 -25.08 -12.55
CA TRP A 130 -28.46 -25.82 -12.35
C TRP A 130 -29.24 -25.99 -13.65
N GLY A 131 -29.28 -24.97 -14.52
CA GLY A 131 -29.91 -25.07 -15.84
C GLY A 131 -29.28 -26.17 -16.71
N VAL A 132 -27.95 -26.23 -16.78
CA VAL A 132 -27.21 -27.27 -17.49
C VAL A 132 -27.44 -28.64 -16.86
N LEU A 133 -27.43 -28.72 -15.53
CA LEU A 133 -27.67 -29.97 -14.80
C LEU A 133 -29.08 -30.53 -15.09
N PHE A 134 -30.11 -29.68 -15.01
CA PHE A 134 -31.48 -30.08 -15.29
C PHE A 134 -31.66 -30.45 -16.77
N ALA A 135 -31.01 -29.77 -17.70
CA ALA A 135 -31.02 -30.14 -19.11
C ALA A 135 -30.36 -31.52 -19.33
N ALA A 136 -29.22 -31.76 -18.70
CA ALA A 136 -28.55 -33.06 -18.76
C ALA A 136 -29.41 -34.18 -18.17
N LEU A 137 -30.10 -33.92 -17.05
CA LEU A 137 -31.05 -34.86 -16.45
C LEU A 137 -32.24 -35.14 -17.37
N ALA A 138 -32.79 -34.11 -18.01
CA ALA A 138 -33.87 -34.26 -18.99
C ALA A 138 -33.44 -35.18 -20.14
N VAL A 139 -32.27 -34.92 -20.73
CA VAL A 139 -31.70 -35.75 -21.81
C VAL A 139 -31.44 -37.18 -21.33
N CYS A 140 -30.84 -37.37 -20.16
CA CYS A 140 -30.58 -38.70 -19.60
C CYS A 140 -31.87 -39.50 -19.37
N ARG A 141 -32.92 -38.84 -18.85
CA ARG A 141 -34.21 -39.48 -18.61
C ARG A 141 -34.95 -39.79 -19.90
N TRP A 142 -34.86 -38.91 -20.90
CA TRP A 142 -35.41 -39.16 -22.24
C TRP A 142 -34.70 -40.33 -22.94
N ALA A 143 -33.38 -40.44 -22.80
CA ALA A 143 -32.57 -41.51 -23.38
C ALA A 143 -32.58 -42.83 -22.58
N GLY A 144 -33.38 -42.94 -21.51
CA GLY A 144 -33.49 -44.17 -20.71
C GLY A 144 -32.23 -44.51 -19.90
N VAL A 145 -31.39 -43.53 -19.57
CA VAL A 145 -30.16 -43.72 -18.80
C VAL A 145 -30.47 -44.20 -17.38
N ALA A 146 -29.65 -45.11 -16.86
CA ALA A 146 -29.84 -45.73 -15.55
C ALA A 146 -29.93 -44.69 -14.41
N SER A 147 -30.84 -44.94 -13.45
CA SER A 147 -31.17 -43.99 -12.39
C SER A 147 -29.94 -43.60 -11.54
N TRP A 148 -29.02 -44.54 -11.27
CA TRP A 148 -27.81 -44.28 -10.49
C TRP A 148 -26.89 -43.22 -11.12
N ILE A 149 -26.85 -43.14 -12.47
CA ILE A 149 -26.07 -42.11 -13.19
C ILE A 149 -26.72 -40.74 -12.98
N THR A 150 -28.04 -40.65 -13.13
CA THR A 150 -28.76 -39.39 -12.91
C THR A 150 -28.69 -38.92 -11.46
N THR A 151 -28.74 -39.85 -10.48
CA THR A 151 -28.53 -39.53 -9.06
C THR A 151 -27.11 -39.03 -8.81
N SER A 152 -26.10 -39.64 -9.45
CA SER A 152 -24.70 -39.20 -9.34
C SER A 152 -24.52 -37.78 -9.90
N ILE A 153 -25.15 -37.46 -11.05
CA ILE A 153 -25.15 -36.12 -11.63
C ILE A 153 -25.74 -35.11 -10.63
N VAL A 154 -26.89 -35.40 -10.03
CA VAL A 154 -27.51 -34.52 -9.02
C VAL A 154 -26.62 -34.32 -7.80
N ILE A 155 -26.04 -35.39 -7.25
CA ILE A 155 -25.16 -35.32 -6.08
C ILE A 155 -23.93 -34.47 -6.39
N VAL A 156 -23.28 -34.69 -7.54
CA VAL A 156 -22.11 -33.91 -7.96
C VAL A 156 -22.49 -32.44 -8.17
N GLY A 157 -23.60 -32.16 -8.85
CA GLY A 157 -24.10 -30.79 -9.05
C GLY A 157 -24.43 -30.07 -7.73
N ALA A 158 -25.03 -30.79 -6.76
CA ALA A 158 -25.31 -30.27 -5.43
C ALA A 158 -24.02 -30.00 -4.65
N LEU A 159 -23.04 -30.91 -4.67
CA LEU A 159 -21.73 -30.72 -4.03
C LEU A 159 -20.98 -29.52 -4.64
N ILE A 160 -20.97 -29.37 -5.97
CA ILE A 160 -20.38 -28.21 -6.64
C ILE A 160 -21.11 -26.92 -6.25
N SER A 161 -22.44 -26.94 -6.12
CA SER A 161 -23.20 -25.75 -5.72
C SER A 161 -22.95 -25.35 -4.26
N ILE A 162 -22.79 -26.32 -3.36
CA ILE A 162 -22.55 -26.09 -1.93
C ILE A 162 -21.10 -25.66 -1.67
N PHE A 163 -20.13 -26.36 -2.23
CA PHE A 163 -18.71 -26.17 -1.93
C PHE A 163 -17.97 -25.31 -2.96
N GLY A 164 -18.46 -25.24 -4.19
CA GLY A 164 -17.84 -24.51 -5.31
C GLY A 164 -17.62 -23.02 -5.03
N PRO A 165 -18.62 -22.26 -4.52
CA PRO A 165 -18.43 -20.85 -4.20
C PRO A 165 -17.33 -20.63 -3.14
N GLN A 166 -17.30 -21.44 -2.08
CA GLN A 166 -16.26 -21.33 -1.05
C GLN A 166 -14.88 -21.68 -1.61
N LEU A 167 -14.77 -22.73 -2.42
CA LEU A 167 -13.52 -23.11 -3.06
C LEU A 167 -13.05 -22.03 -4.04
N ALA A 168 -13.96 -21.46 -4.84
CA ALA A 168 -13.66 -20.38 -5.78
C ALA A 168 -13.16 -19.13 -5.05
N ILE A 169 -13.81 -18.73 -3.96
CA ILE A 169 -13.35 -17.60 -3.13
C ILE A 169 -11.97 -17.88 -2.56
N ARG A 170 -11.70 -19.09 -2.05
CA ARG A 170 -10.37 -19.45 -1.56
C ARG A 170 -9.31 -19.37 -2.66
N VAL A 171 -9.60 -19.88 -3.85
CA VAL A 171 -8.69 -19.80 -5.01
C VAL A 171 -8.48 -18.34 -5.43
N ILE A 172 -9.52 -17.52 -5.45
CA ILE A 172 -9.43 -16.09 -5.78
C ILE A 172 -8.59 -15.35 -4.74
N LEU A 173 -8.83 -15.56 -3.44
CA LEU A 173 -8.06 -14.93 -2.38
C LEU A 173 -6.59 -15.38 -2.40
N GLN A 174 -6.32 -16.65 -2.70
CA GLN A 174 -4.96 -17.14 -2.93
C GLN A 174 -4.30 -16.46 -4.14
N ARG A 175 -5.06 -16.24 -5.23
CA ARG A 175 -4.59 -15.49 -6.41
C ARG A 175 -4.35 -14.01 -6.12
N LEU A 176 -5.20 -13.38 -5.32
CA LEU A 176 -5.03 -11.99 -4.88
C LEU A 176 -3.81 -11.82 -3.98
N ARG A 177 -3.64 -12.70 -2.98
CA ARG A 177 -2.39 -12.77 -2.21
C ARG A 177 -1.19 -12.93 -3.14
N ALA A 178 -1.35 -13.76 -4.17
CA ALA A 178 -0.35 -13.96 -5.20
C ALA A 178 -0.19 -12.80 -6.21
N SER A 179 -0.98 -11.73 -6.19
CA SER A 179 -0.75 -10.56 -7.04
C SER A 179 0.02 -9.43 -6.34
N HIS A 180 0.23 -9.54 -5.02
CA HIS A 180 0.95 -8.55 -4.21
C HIS A 180 2.48 -8.73 -4.23
N GLU A 181 2.97 -9.96 -4.44
CA GLU A 181 4.38 -10.19 -4.76
C GLU A 181 4.51 -10.46 -6.26
N GLU A 182 5.25 -9.60 -6.95
CA GLU A 182 5.53 -9.79 -8.37
C GLU A 182 6.43 -11.02 -8.61
N PHE A 183 7.46 -11.19 -7.79
CA PHE A 183 8.45 -12.26 -7.93
C PHE A 183 8.41 -13.24 -6.77
N ARG A 184 8.56 -14.53 -7.10
CA ARG A 184 8.55 -15.62 -6.12
C ARG A 184 9.74 -16.52 -6.24
N TRP A 185 10.44 -16.64 -5.14
CA TRP A 185 11.47 -17.63 -4.90
C TRP A 185 11.52 -17.95 -3.41
N LEU A 186 12.06 -19.13 -3.09
CA LEU A 186 12.24 -19.61 -1.72
C LEU A 186 13.33 -18.81 -1.04
N ALA A 187 13.07 -18.40 0.21
CA ALA A 187 14.06 -17.73 1.03
C ALA A 187 15.35 -18.58 1.16
N PRO A 188 16.54 -17.96 1.15
CA PRO A 188 17.79 -18.68 1.31
C PRO A 188 17.89 -19.33 2.69
N ALA A 189 18.49 -20.51 2.75
CA ALA A 189 18.93 -21.10 4.01
C ALA A 189 20.29 -20.52 4.35
N PHE A 190 20.33 -19.59 5.30
CA PHE A 190 21.59 -18.99 5.74
C PHE A 190 22.41 -20.02 6.52
N ALA A 191 23.47 -20.52 5.89
CA ALA A 191 24.43 -21.44 6.52
C ALA A 191 25.77 -20.73 6.72
N ASN A 192 26.37 -20.88 7.90
CA ASN A 192 27.69 -20.33 8.15
C ASN A 192 28.74 -21.16 7.39
N THR A 193 29.22 -20.63 6.27
CA THR A 193 30.20 -21.29 5.41
C THR A 193 31.43 -20.39 5.22
N PRO A 194 32.66 -20.94 5.19
CA PRO A 194 33.89 -20.14 5.07
C PRO A 194 33.99 -19.36 3.76
N GLU A 195 33.21 -19.73 2.74
CA GLU A 195 33.22 -19.13 1.40
C GLU A 195 32.51 -17.76 1.35
N HIS A 196 31.73 -17.39 2.37
CA HIS A 196 30.97 -16.15 2.41
C HIS A 196 31.49 -15.18 3.49
N ASP A 197 31.82 -13.96 3.07
CA ASP A 197 32.30 -12.87 3.93
C ASP A 197 31.21 -12.35 4.88
N CYS A 198 29.94 -12.48 4.48
CA CYS A 198 28.76 -12.19 5.26
C CYS A 198 27.57 -13.02 4.76
N ASP A 199 26.49 -13.07 5.54
CA ASP A 199 25.27 -13.75 5.12
C ASP A 199 24.45 -12.84 4.19
N VAL A 200 24.41 -11.54 4.50
CA VAL A 200 23.72 -10.52 3.70
C VAL A 200 24.61 -9.31 3.48
N ALA A 201 24.75 -8.89 2.22
CA ALA A 201 25.33 -7.60 1.86
C ALA A 201 24.21 -6.58 1.57
N VAL A 202 24.32 -5.38 2.11
CA VAL A 202 23.34 -4.31 1.93
C VAL A 202 23.97 -3.16 1.15
N VAL A 203 23.34 -2.78 0.04
CA VAL A 203 23.78 -1.68 -0.82
C VAL A 203 23.00 -0.42 -0.45
N GLY A 204 23.69 0.54 0.16
CA GLY A 204 23.13 1.81 0.63
C GLY A 204 22.74 1.78 2.11
N ALA A 205 23.23 2.75 2.87
CA ALA A 205 22.94 3.01 4.28
C ALA A 205 21.84 4.07 4.46
N GLY A 206 20.86 4.12 3.54
CA GLY A 206 19.61 4.84 3.77
C GLY A 206 18.71 4.09 4.77
N ILE A 207 17.67 4.75 5.28
CA ILE A 207 16.82 4.18 6.35
C ILE A 207 16.24 2.81 6.01
N GLY A 208 15.79 2.55 4.78
CA GLY A 208 15.30 1.23 4.39
C GLY A 208 16.38 0.14 4.47
N GLY A 209 17.59 0.44 4.00
CA GLY A 209 18.75 -0.46 4.06
C GLY A 209 19.20 -0.70 5.50
N LEU A 210 19.28 0.35 6.31
CA LEU A 210 19.62 0.26 7.73
C LEU A 210 18.56 -0.52 8.52
N THR A 211 17.27 -0.33 8.22
CA THR A 211 16.17 -1.09 8.83
C THR A 211 16.29 -2.58 8.50
N ALA A 212 16.48 -2.93 7.22
CA ALA A 212 16.67 -4.31 6.81
C ALA A 212 17.91 -4.92 7.48
N ALA A 213 19.02 -4.19 7.50
CA ALA A 213 20.27 -4.64 8.11
C ALA A 213 20.12 -4.89 9.62
N ALA A 214 19.49 -3.95 10.34
CA ALA A 214 19.29 -4.06 11.78
C ALA A 214 18.40 -5.26 12.14
N LEU A 215 17.31 -5.47 11.40
CA LEU A 215 16.40 -6.61 11.62
C LEU A 215 17.04 -7.97 11.27
N LEU A 216 17.87 -8.03 10.22
CA LEU A 216 18.60 -9.24 9.85
C LEU A 216 19.71 -9.56 10.87
N ALA A 217 20.42 -8.54 11.35
CA ALA A 217 21.40 -8.70 12.43
C ALA A 217 20.73 -9.10 13.76
N ASP A 218 19.49 -8.62 14.03
CA ASP A 218 18.71 -8.96 15.22
C ASP A 218 18.37 -10.45 15.34
N VAL A 219 18.30 -11.15 14.20
CA VAL A 219 18.14 -12.62 14.16
C VAL A 219 19.47 -13.37 14.01
N GLY A 220 20.60 -12.68 14.21
CA GLY A 220 21.94 -13.26 14.28
C GLY A 220 22.66 -13.45 12.94
N LEU A 221 22.15 -12.87 11.85
CA LEU A 221 22.84 -12.94 10.56
C LEU A 221 24.04 -11.98 10.53
N ARG A 222 25.13 -12.39 9.88
CA ARG A 222 26.28 -11.52 9.61
C ARG A 222 25.91 -10.56 8.48
N VAL A 223 25.71 -9.28 8.80
CA VAL A 223 25.31 -8.26 7.83
C VAL A 223 26.43 -7.26 7.60
N LYS A 224 26.69 -6.91 6.34
CA LYS A 224 27.59 -5.81 5.97
C LYS A 224 26.87 -4.79 5.10
N VAL A 225 26.84 -3.53 5.53
CA VAL A 225 26.24 -2.41 4.83
C VAL A 225 27.34 -1.58 4.16
N PHE A 226 27.13 -1.19 2.91
CA PHE A 226 28.09 -0.39 2.15
C PHE A 226 27.42 0.86 1.61
N ASP A 227 27.99 2.03 1.89
CA ASP A 227 27.52 3.30 1.35
C ASP A 227 28.66 4.09 0.69
N HIS A 228 28.37 4.73 -0.44
CA HIS A 228 29.28 5.64 -1.12
C HIS A 228 29.52 6.94 -0.35
N HIS A 229 28.59 7.37 0.49
CA HIS A 229 28.64 8.62 1.20
C HIS A 229 29.55 8.54 2.45
N VAL A 230 29.84 9.71 3.04
CA VAL A 230 30.73 9.83 4.19
C VAL A 230 30.00 9.74 5.53
N VAL A 231 28.67 9.74 5.51
CA VAL A 231 27.75 9.59 6.64
C VAL A 231 26.61 8.65 6.23
N ALA A 232 26.01 7.97 7.20
CA ALA A 232 24.83 7.13 6.98
C ALA A 232 23.55 7.98 6.94
N GLY A 233 22.45 7.39 6.47
CA GLY A 233 21.11 7.95 6.53
C GLY A 233 20.47 8.28 5.17
N GLY A 234 21.26 8.36 4.08
CA GLY A 234 20.76 8.88 2.80
C GLY A 234 20.14 10.26 2.99
N PHE A 235 18.90 10.47 2.55
CA PHE A 235 18.18 11.73 2.80
C PHE A 235 18.01 12.07 4.30
N CYS A 236 18.11 11.11 5.22
CA CYS A 236 18.05 11.33 6.66
C CYS A 236 19.41 11.66 7.30
N HIS A 237 20.41 12.16 6.57
CA HIS A 237 21.67 12.58 7.20
C HIS A 237 21.63 14.04 7.68
N THR A 238 22.49 14.37 8.63
CA THR A 238 22.74 15.76 9.04
C THR A 238 24.13 16.22 8.61
N TYR A 239 24.31 17.53 8.46
CA TYR A 239 25.62 18.11 8.19
C TYR A 239 25.83 19.42 8.93
N LEU A 240 27.07 19.64 9.35
CA LEU A 240 27.49 20.84 10.07
C LEU A 240 28.05 21.90 9.12
N ARG A 241 27.74 23.18 9.38
CA ARG A 241 28.28 24.33 8.64
C ARG A 241 28.78 25.41 9.58
N LYS A 242 30.05 25.75 9.39
CA LYS A 242 30.68 26.90 10.04
C LYS A 242 30.39 28.15 9.22
N ALA A 243 29.99 29.22 9.88
CA ALA A 243 29.84 30.55 9.31
C ALA A 243 30.41 31.59 10.28
N HIS A 244 30.32 32.87 9.94
CA HIS A 244 30.74 33.96 10.81
C HIS A 244 29.59 34.95 10.99
N HIS A 245 29.32 35.33 12.23
CA HIS A 245 28.38 36.38 12.59
C HIS A 245 29.04 37.28 13.64
N ASP A 246 29.00 38.61 13.45
CA ASP A 246 29.69 39.58 14.32
C ASP A 246 31.17 39.24 14.59
N ASN A 247 31.91 38.84 13.55
CA ASN A 247 33.31 38.38 13.62
C ASN A 247 33.56 37.17 14.54
N LYS A 248 32.50 36.44 14.93
CA LYS A 248 32.60 35.20 15.71
C LYS A 248 32.24 33.99 14.85
N PRO A 249 32.97 32.88 14.96
CA PRO A 249 32.57 31.65 14.30
C PRO A 249 31.28 31.12 14.93
N VAL A 250 30.32 30.78 14.09
CA VAL A 250 29.07 30.13 14.47
C VAL A 250 28.94 28.79 13.76
N LEU A 251 28.25 27.84 14.37
CA LEU A 251 28.06 26.49 13.84
C LEU A 251 26.57 26.18 13.76
N TYR A 252 26.12 25.79 12.57
CA TYR A 252 24.76 25.35 12.30
C TYR A 252 24.75 23.86 11.95
N ARG A 253 23.73 23.12 12.40
CA ARG A 253 23.45 21.74 11.99
C ARG A 253 22.19 21.73 11.14
N PHE A 254 22.31 21.25 9.91
CA PHE A 254 21.19 21.12 8.98
C PHE A 254 20.85 19.65 8.77
N ASP A 255 19.56 19.38 8.58
CA ASP A 255 19.05 18.11 8.05
C ASP A 255 19.05 18.15 6.52
N ALA A 256 19.38 17.04 5.87
CA ALA A 256 19.43 16.99 4.40
C ALA A 256 18.05 16.83 3.74
N GLY A 257 17.06 16.29 4.46
CA GLY A 257 15.77 15.92 3.88
C GLY A 257 14.59 15.98 4.84
N PRO A 258 14.32 14.93 5.63
CA PRO A 258 13.11 14.85 6.44
C PRO A 258 13.22 15.70 7.70
N HIS A 259 12.21 16.52 7.89
CA HIS A 259 12.04 17.37 9.07
C HIS A 259 10.81 16.95 9.90
N ASP A 260 10.09 15.93 9.44
CA ASP A 260 8.86 15.46 10.05
C ASP A 260 8.70 13.95 9.84
N PHE A 261 8.49 13.21 10.92
CA PHE A 261 8.49 11.75 10.97
C PHE A 261 7.13 11.24 11.45
N SER A 262 6.48 10.44 10.60
CA SER A 262 5.33 9.62 10.98
C SER A 262 5.77 8.24 11.49
N GLY A 263 4.83 7.43 11.96
CA GLY A 263 5.08 6.08 12.48
C GLY A 263 5.66 6.00 13.90
N VAL A 264 5.83 7.15 14.57
CA VAL A 264 6.48 7.28 15.90
C VAL A 264 5.49 7.08 17.07
N TRP A 265 4.18 7.05 16.80
CA TRP A 265 3.19 6.76 17.84
C TRP A 265 3.37 5.33 18.39
N ASN A 266 2.91 5.09 19.61
CA ASN A 266 2.97 3.76 20.25
C ASN A 266 2.35 2.68 19.35
N GLY A 267 3.14 1.67 18.97
CA GLY A 267 2.74 0.59 18.07
C GLY A 267 2.77 0.95 16.57
N GLY A 268 3.20 2.15 16.21
CA GLY A 268 3.49 2.53 14.83
C GLY A 268 4.76 1.85 14.28
N PRO A 269 5.02 1.89 12.96
CA PRO A 269 6.15 1.20 12.36
C PRO A 269 7.52 1.62 12.90
N VAL A 270 7.74 2.92 13.12
CA VAL A 270 9.03 3.44 13.59
C VAL A 270 9.21 3.14 15.07
N ASP A 271 8.19 3.38 15.90
CA ASP A 271 8.24 3.02 17.32
C ASP A 271 8.49 1.52 17.50
N SER A 272 7.70 0.67 16.84
CA SER A 272 7.82 -0.78 16.97
C SER A 272 9.19 -1.32 16.52
N LEU A 273 9.78 -0.73 15.47
CA LEU A 273 11.14 -1.04 15.05
C LEU A 273 12.14 -0.72 16.16
N LEU A 274 12.10 0.50 16.70
CA LEU A 274 13.04 0.94 17.73
C LEU A 274 12.88 0.15 19.04
N GLN A 275 11.65 -0.17 19.42
CA GLN A 275 11.34 -1.03 20.57
C GLN A 275 11.91 -2.43 20.38
N ARG A 276 11.68 -3.03 19.20
CA ARG A 276 12.25 -4.34 18.85
C ARG A 276 13.78 -4.34 18.92
N LEU A 277 14.40 -3.29 18.41
CA LEU A 277 15.85 -3.15 18.41
C LEU A 277 16.42 -2.79 19.79
N GLY A 278 15.58 -2.45 20.77
CA GLY A 278 16.00 -2.07 22.13
C GLY A 278 16.73 -0.73 22.18
N VAL A 279 16.40 0.20 21.27
CA VAL A 279 17.07 1.50 21.13
C VAL A 279 16.08 2.68 21.13
N ALA A 280 14.81 2.44 21.50
CA ALA A 280 13.79 3.48 21.55
C ALA A 280 14.14 4.61 22.54
N ASP A 281 14.84 4.31 23.62
CA ASP A 281 15.29 5.27 24.64
C ASP A 281 16.45 6.17 24.16
N ARG A 282 17.08 5.84 23.03
CA ARG A 282 18.18 6.62 22.44
C ARG A 282 17.69 7.84 21.63
N LEU A 283 16.39 7.91 21.38
CA LEU A 283 15.76 8.98 20.62
C LEU A 283 14.75 9.71 21.48
N GLN A 284 14.87 11.04 21.51
CA GLN A 284 13.84 11.90 22.06
C GLN A 284 13.10 12.58 20.94
N TRP A 285 11.79 12.35 20.87
CA TRP A 285 10.92 12.89 19.84
C TRP A 285 10.24 14.17 20.33
N LYS A 286 10.20 15.18 19.47
CA LYS A 286 9.40 16.40 19.65
C LYS A 286 8.33 16.45 18.59
N ARG A 287 7.08 16.66 19.02
CA ARG A 287 5.98 16.83 18.08
C ARG A 287 6.19 18.08 17.24
N VAL A 288 6.05 17.94 15.93
CA VAL A 288 6.10 19.04 14.96
C VAL A 288 4.71 19.68 14.91
N THR A 289 4.66 21.00 15.05
CA THR A 289 3.43 21.76 14.83
C THR A 289 3.42 22.35 13.42
N HIS A 290 2.25 22.31 12.79
CA HIS A 290 2.07 22.68 11.38
C HIS A 290 1.26 23.96 11.24
N SER A 291 1.59 24.75 10.22
CA SER A 291 0.83 25.93 9.83
C SER A 291 0.72 26.04 8.31
N TYR A 292 -0.38 26.63 7.84
CA TYR A 292 -0.64 26.92 6.43
C TYR A 292 -0.83 28.42 6.25
N HIS A 293 -0.10 29.01 5.32
CA HIS A 293 -0.23 30.42 4.92
C HIS A 293 -0.82 30.46 3.51
N LEU A 294 -2.14 30.57 3.43
CA LEU A 294 -2.90 30.43 2.19
C LEU A 294 -3.70 31.71 1.93
N ALA A 295 -3.59 32.27 0.71
CA ALA A 295 -4.24 33.53 0.34
C ALA A 295 -4.08 34.67 1.40
N GLY A 296 -2.89 34.78 2.01
CA GLY A 296 -2.57 35.78 3.03
C GLY A 296 -3.14 35.50 4.43
N LYS A 297 -3.78 34.35 4.67
CA LYS A 297 -4.26 33.93 5.98
C LYS A 297 -3.38 32.83 6.57
N ARG A 298 -3.09 32.92 7.86
CA ARG A 298 -2.42 31.88 8.65
C ARG A 298 -3.45 30.95 9.29
N ILE A 299 -3.24 29.65 9.12
CA ILE A 299 -4.05 28.57 9.69
C ILE A 299 -3.10 27.63 10.43
N ASP A 300 -3.13 27.66 11.75
CA ASP A 300 -2.35 26.74 12.58
C ASP A 300 -3.15 25.45 12.77
N VAL A 301 -2.52 24.31 12.45
CA VAL A 301 -3.17 22.99 12.51
C VAL A 301 -3.24 22.55 13.98
N PRO A 302 -4.44 22.29 14.52
CA PRO A 302 -4.57 21.76 15.87
C PRO A 302 -3.95 20.36 15.99
N GLU A 303 -3.41 20.05 17.16
CA GLU A 303 -2.86 18.72 17.46
C GLU A 303 -3.91 17.59 17.45
N ASP A 304 -5.16 17.93 17.75
CA ASP A 304 -6.30 17.04 17.64
C ASP A 304 -6.88 17.13 16.23
N TRP A 305 -6.90 16.02 15.50
CA TRP A 305 -7.43 15.98 14.14
C TRP A 305 -8.91 16.39 14.08
N ARG A 306 -9.70 16.16 15.15
CA ARG A 306 -11.08 16.66 15.19
C ARG A 306 -11.12 18.19 15.31
N GLY A 307 -10.13 18.79 15.97
CA GLY A 307 -9.90 20.23 15.95
C GLY A 307 -9.60 20.75 14.55
N TYR A 308 -8.74 20.04 13.80
CA TYR A 308 -8.48 20.38 12.40
C TYR A 308 -9.75 20.29 11.54
N VAL A 309 -10.56 19.24 11.71
CA VAL A 309 -11.86 19.13 11.01
C VAL A 309 -12.80 20.27 11.38
N ARG A 310 -12.90 20.66 12.67
CA ARG A 310 -13.69 21.82 13.09
C ARG A 310 -13.23 23.11 12.38
N LEU A 311 -11.92 23.34 12.30
CA LEU A 311 -11.36 24.49 11.60
C LEU A 311 -11.74 24.49 10.11
N LEU A 312 -11.67 23.33 9.44
CA LEU A 312 -12.11 23.21 8.05
C LEU A 312 -13.62 23.44 7.90
N CYS A 313 -14.43 22.94 8.82
CA CYS A 313 -15.88 23.18 8.83
C CYS A 313 -16.22 24.67 9.03
N GLU A 314 -15.47 25.39 9.86
CA GLU A 314 -15.62 26.84 10.04
C GLU A 314 -15.22 27.61 8.78
N ALA A 315 -14.17 27.16 8.08
CA ALA A 315 -13.73 27.77 6.81
C ALA A 315 -14.67 27.46 5.64
N PHE A 316 -15.31 26.29 5.63
CA PHE A 316 -16.19 25.79 4.57
C PHE A 316 -17.52 25.29 5.14
N PRO A 317 -18.39 26.19 5.65
CA PRO A 317 -19.61 25.83 6.38
C PRO A 317 -20.57 24.99 5.53
N ASP A 318 -20.70 25.28 4.24
CA ASP A 318 -21.55 24.52 3.31
C ASP A 318 -21.05 23.08 3.09
N SER A 319 -19.75 22.83 3.31
CA SER A 319 -19.13 21.51 3.21
C SER A 319 -18.97 20.81 4.57
N ALA A 320 -19.39 21.41 5.70
CA ALA A 320 -19.06 20.94 7.04
C ALA A 320 -19.50 19.49 7.33
N THR A 321 -20.74 19.14 6.97
CA THR A 321 -21.27 17.76 7.11
C THR A 321 -20.47 16.78 6.26
N GLY A 322 -20.13 17.18 5.03
CA GLY A 322 -19.34 16.40 4.09
C GLY A 322 -17.91 16.15 4.59
N LEU A 323 -17.24 17.20 5.05
CA LEU A 323 -15.90 17.16 5.62
C LEU A 323 -15.82 16.26 6.85
N THR A 324 -16.76 16.41 7.78
CA THR A 324 -16.82 15.57 8.99
C THR A 324 -16.90 14.09 8.61
N ARG A 325 -17.85 13.74 7.74
CA ARG A 325 -18.05 12.36 7.29
C ARG A 325 -16.86 11.81 6.50
N LEU A 326 -16.26 12.64 5.65
CA LEU A 326 -15.08 12.28 4.86
C LEU A 326 -13.91 11.92 5.78
N PHE A 327 -13.59 12.78 6.75
CA PHE A 327 -12.48 12.53 7.67
C PHE A 327 -12.73 11.33 8.59
N ASP A 328 -13.97 11.08 9.03
CA ASP A 328 -14.31 9.86 9.77
C ASP A 328 -14.03 8.59 8.92
N ILE A 329 -14.34 8.62 7.63
CA ILE A 329 -14.05 7.51 6.71
C ILE A 329 -12.54 7.35 6.51
N ILE A 330 -11.82 8.44 6.24
CA ILE A 330 -10.35 8.43 6.06
C ILE A 330 -9.67 7.89 7.32
N HIS A 331 -10.06 8.37 8.50
CA HIS A 331 -9.54 7.89 9.79
C HIS A 331 -9.84 6.41 10.01
N THR A 332 -11.05 5.94 9.67
CA THR A 332 -11.39 4.51 9.75
C THR A 332 -10.50 3.67 8.83
N ILE A 333 -10.31 4.10 7.57
CA ILE A 333 -9.42 3.39 6.63
C ILE A 333 -7.99 3.37 7.16
N PHE A 334 -7.50 4.49 7.72
CA PHE A 334 -6.17 4.59 8.32
C PHE A 334 -6.00 3.57 9.46
N GLU A 335 -6.86 3.58 10.48
CA GLU A 335 -6.77 2.61 11.59
C GLU A 335 -6.89 1.16 11.11
N ASP A 336 -7.78 0.89 10.14
CA ASP A 336 -7.93 -0.44 9.54
C ASP A 336 -6.64 -0.92 8.86
N MET A 337 -5.97 -0.05 8.08
CA MET A 337 -4.70 -0.36 7.43
C MET A 337 -3.61 -0.72 8.45
N TYR A 338 -3.47 0.09 9.50
CA TYR A 338 -2.42 -0.10 10.51
C TYR A 338 -2.72 -1.20 11.53
N SER A 339 -3.98 -1.60 11.70
CA SER A 339 -4.35 -2.73 12.57
C SER A 339 -3.67 -4.05 12.17
N THR A 340 -3.30 -4.19 10.90
CA THR A 340 -2.60 -5.37 10.38
C THR A 340 -1.14 -5.46 10.84
N GLY A 341 -0.59 -4.38 11.40
CA GLY A 341 0.74 -4.38 12.02
C GLY A 341 0.79 -5.06 13.39
N GLU A 342 -0.36 -5.29 14.03
CA GLU A 342 -0.44 -6.04 15.29
C GLU A 342 0.10 -7.46 15.10
N GLY A 343 1.13 -7.82 15.87
CA GLY A 343 1.81 -9.11 15.74
C GLY A 343 2.79 -9.20 14.57
N ARG A 344 3.06 -8.10 13.85
CA ARG A 344 4.08 -7.99 12.78
C ARG A 344 5.08 -6.87 13.05
N SER A 345 5.48 -6.69 14.31
CA SER A 345 6.39 -5.61 14.73
C SER A 345 5.92 -4.21 14.26
N GLY A 346 4.59 -3.96 14.27
CA GLY A 346 4.01 -2.67 13.87
C GLY A 346 4.03 -2.40 12.37
N ILE A 347 4.48 -3.36 11.54
CA ILE A 347 4.57 -3.19 10.08
C ILE A 347 3.25 -3.59 9.43
N PRO A 348 2.47 -2.64 8.89
CA PRO A 348 1.21 -2.94 8.22
C PRO A 348 1.44 -3.81 6.97
N GLY A 349 0.44 -4.59 6.60
CA GLY A 349 0.49 -5.45 5.43
C GLY A 349 -0.81 -6.20 5.19
N MET A 350 -0.82 -7.08 4.20
CA MET A 350 -2.00 -7.91 3.96
C MET A 350 -2.20 -8.95 5.08
N PRO A 351 -3.44 -9.28 5.46
CA PRO A 351 -3.71 -10.34 6.41
C PRO A 351 -3.05 -11.68 5.99
N GLU A 352 -2.29 -12.31 6.88
CA GLU A 352 -1.46 -13.47 6.53
C GLU A 352 -2.25 -14.77 6.33
N SER A 353 -3.38 -14.92 7.03
CA SER A 353 -4.20 -16.13 6.98
C SER A 353 -5.40 -15.94 6.07
N LEU A 354 -5.77 -17.02 5.37
CA LEU A 354 -6.99 -17.04 4.54
C LEU A 354 -8.24 -16.70 5.35
N GLU A 355 -8.28 -17.10 6.63
CA GLU A 355 -9.36 -16.75 7.55
C GLU A 355 -9.41 -15.24 7.83
N ALA A 356 -8.26 -14.61 8.09
CA ALA A 356 -8.20 -13.17 8.29
C ALA A 356 -8.58 -12.41 7.02
N MET A 357 -8.14 -12.86 5.83
CA MET A 357 -8.56 -12.29 4.54
C MET A 357 -10.07 -12.41 4.32
N LEU A 358 -10.69 -13.55 4.67
CA LEU A 358 -12.14 -13.75 4.58
C LEU A 358 -12.92 -12.88 5.57
N ALA A 359 -12.37 -12.66 6.76
CA ALA A 359 -12.97 -11.82 7.79
C ALA A 359 -12.79 -10.33 7.51
N PHE A 360 -11.77 -9.93 6.75
CA PHE A 360 -11.38 -8.53 6.53
C PHE A 360 -12.51 -7.65 5.99
N PRO A 361 -13.27 -8.02 4.92
CA PRO A 361 -14.37 -7.18 4.42
C PRO A 361 -15.47 -6.94 5.45
N LYS A 362 -15.71 -7.92 6.33
CA LYS A 362 -16.72 -7.83 7.38
C LYS A 362 -16.24 -6.98 8.56
N LYS A 363 -14.96 -7.08 8.92
CA LYS A 363 -14.35 -6.32 10.02
C LYS A 363 -14.03 -4.87 9.62
N HIS A 364 -13.59 -4.67 8.38
CA HIS A 364 -13.05 -3.42 7.86
C HIS A 364 -13.78 -3.01 6.55
N PRO A 365 -15.09 -2.75 6.60
CA PRO A 365 -15.90 -2.54 5.39
C PRO A 365 -15.53 -1.26 4.63
N GLN A 366 -15.03 -0.22 5.29
CA GLN A 366 -14.60 1.01 4.63
C GLN A 366 -13.27 0.80 3.90
N ALA A 367 -12.28 0.20 4.56
CA ALA A 367 -11.00 -0.14 3.93
C ALA A 367 -11.23 -1.05 2.70
N PHE A 368 -12.00 -2.13 2.85
CA PHE A 368 -12.32 -3.02 1.73
C PHE A 368 -13.02 -2.31 0.56
N ARG A 369 -13.89 -1.34 0.85
CA ARG A 369 -14.63 -0.59 -0.18
C ARG A 369 -13.76 0.42 -0.92
N TRP A 370 -12.82 1.07 -0.24
CA TRP A 370 -12.17 2.29 -0.74
C TRP A 370 -10.69 2.15 -1.08
N MET A 371 -9.93 1.24 -0.45
CA MET A 371 -8.46 1.21 -0.59
C MET A 371 -7.97 1.18 -2.05
N ASP A 372 -8.55 0.34 -2.90
CA ASP A 372 -8.15 0.20 -4.32
C ASP A 372 -8.81 1.24 -5.24
N ARG A 373 -9.68 2.11 -4.71
CA ARG A 373 -10.37 3.13 -5.49
C ARG A 373 -9.59 4.45 -5.49
N PRO A 374 -9.72 5.26 -6.55
CA PRO A 374 -9.19 6.60 -6.59
C PRO A 374 -9.63 7.45 -5.38
N PHE A 375 -8.69 8.19 -4.79
CA PHE A 375 -8.97 9.05 -3.63
C PHE A 375 -9.94 10.18 -3.98
N ASP A 376 -9.85 10.71 -5.20
CA ASP A 376 -10.75 11.75 -5.68
C ASP A 376 -12.23 11.32 -5.69
N GLU A 377 -12.53 10.04 -5.93
CA GLU A 377 -13.89 9.49 -5.84
C GLU A 377 -14.42 9.48 -4.40
N LEU A 378 -13.54 9.23 -3.42
CA LEU A 378 -13.90 9.29 -2.01
C LEU A 378 -14.20 10.73 -1.59
N VAL A 379 -13.36 11.67 -2.03
CA VAL A 379 -13.54 13.11 -1.76
C VAL A 379 -14.82 13.61 -2.42
N SER A 380 -15.00 13.39 -3.73
CA SER A 380 -16.15 13.89 -4.50
C SER A 380 -17.48 13.30 -4.04
N ALA A 381 -17.47 12.13 -3.39
CA ALA A 381 -18.67 11.53 -2.79
C ALA A 381 -19.18 12.28 -1.55
N HIS A 382 -18.38 13.18 -0.97
CA HIS A 382 -18.69 13.86 0.29
C HIS A 382 -18.53 15.38 0.24
N VAL A 383 -17.60 15.89 -0.58
CA VAL A 383 -17.26 17.32 -0.67
C VAL A 383 -17.21 17.73 -2.14
N SER A 384 -17.92 18.81 -2.49
CA SER A 384 -17.98 19.36 -3.85
C SER A 384 -17.39 20.77 -3.98
N ASP A 385 -17.11 21.46 -2.86
CA ASP A 385 -16.50 22.79 -2.88
C ASP A 385 -15.07 22.71 -3.45
N PRO A 386 -14.78 23.39 -4.58
CA PRO A 386 -13.46 23.32 -5.21
C PRO A 386 -12.31 23.81 -4.32
N GLN A 387 -12.56 24.78 -3.44
CA GLN A 387 -11.53 25.25 -2.50
C GLN A 387 -11.25 24.19 -1.43
N ALA A 388 -12.30 23.60 -0.83
CA ALA A 388 -12.12 22.53 0.15
C ALA A 388 -11.38 21.32 -0.45
N VAL A 389 -11.69 20.93 -1.70
CA VAL A 389 -10.99 19.87 -2.42
C VAL A 389 -9.50 20.20 -2.64
N ARG A 390 -9.16 21.45 -2.97
CA ARG A 390 -7.75 21.88 -3.08
C ARG A 390 -7.00 21.73 -1.75
N TYR A 391 -7.63 22.07 -0.63
CA TYR A 391 -7.03 21.88 0.70
C TYR A 391 -6.78 20.40 1.00
N LEU A 392 -7.73 19.52 0.71
CA LEU A 392 -7.61 18.08 0.93
C LEU A 392 -6.49 17.46 0.08
N ASN A 393 -6.28 17.99 -1.12
CA ASN A 393 -5.25 17.53 -2.05
C ASN A 393 -3.88 18.21 -1.82
N ALA A 394 -3.74 19.15 -0.90
CA ALA A 394 -2.49 19.91 -0.70
C ALA A 394 -1.30 19.01 -0.35
N LEU A 395 -1.53 17.85 0.27
CA LEU A 395 -0.50 16.88 0.63
C LEU A 395 -0.14 15.90 -0.51
N SER A 396 -0.84 15.91 -1.65
CA SER A 396 -0.61 14.93 -2.72
C SER A 396 0.79 15.02 -3.35
N GLY A 397 1.43 16.19 -3.26
CA GLY A 397 2.80 16.42 -3.77
C GLY A 397 3.87 15.54 -3.09
N TYR A 398 3.62 15.06 -1.87
CA TYR A 398 4.50 14.09 -1.20
C TYR A 398 4.53 12.72 -1.88
N LEU A 399 3.53 12.41 -2.70
CA LEU A 399 3.32 11.07 -3.25
C LEU A 399 3.54 11.01 -4.77
N GLY A 400 3.45 12.13 -5.48
CA GLY A 400 3.62 12.16 -6.93
C GLY A 400 3.65 13.57 -7.51
N ASP A 401 3.85 13.68 -8.81
CA ASP A 401 3.99 14.93 -9.56
C ASP A 401 2.68 15.67 -9.85
N GLY A 402 1.57 15.20 -9.25
CA GLY A 402 0.23 15.73 -9.45
C GLY A 402 -0.46 15.26 -10.74
N THR A 403 0.20 14.47 -11.59
CA THR A 403 -0.41 13.90 -12.81
C THR A 403 -1.06 12.53 -12.55
N GLU A 404 -0.70 11.87 -11.46
CA GLU A 404 -1.20 10.55 -11.10
C GLU A 404 -2.53 10.63 -10.34
N ARG A 405 -3.44 9.71 -10.66
CA ARG A 405 -4.67 9.51 -9.91
C ARG A 405 -4.42 8.51 -8.79
N LEU A 406 -4.06 9.02 -7.62
CA LEU A 406 -3.71 8.21 -6.44
C LEU A 406 -4.91 7.43 -5.90
N THR A 407 -4.66 6.20 -5.43
CA THR A 407 -5.68 5.40 -4.72
C THR A 407 -5.82 5.84 -3.27
N CYS A 408 -6.90 5.43 -2.60
CA CYS A 408 -7.04 5.67 -1.17
C CYS A 408 -5.92 4.99 -0.37
N ALA A 409 -5.46 3.79 -0.76
CA ALA A 409 -4.35 3.12 -0.08
C ALA A 409 -3.03 3.90 -0.14
N GLN A 410 -2.82 4.70 -1.21
CA GLN A 410 -1.65 5.56 -1.33
C GLN A 410 -1.81 6.87 -0.56
N MET A 411 -3.00 7.49 -0.62
CA MET A 411 -3.23 8.81 -0.04
C MET A 411 -3.53 8.78 1.46
N VAL A 412 -4.30 7.80 1.96
CA VAL A 412 -4.75 7.77 3.36
C VAL A 412 -3.60 7.77 4.38
N PRO A 413 -2.47 7.04 4.19
CA PRO A 413 -1.35 7.07 5.13
C PRO A 413 -0.81 8.48 5.42
N ILE A 414 -0.86 9.41 4.46
CA ILE A 414 -0.37 10.78 4.67
C ILE A 414 -1.20 11.58 5.68
N PHE A 415 -2.47 11.21 5.88
CA PHE A 415 -3.30 11.81 6.93
C PHE A 415 -2.85 11.37 8.33
N GLY A 416 -1.93 10.40 8.45
CA GLY A 416 -1.28 10.02 9.70
C GLY A 416 -0.60 11.19 10.41
N TYR A 417 -0.07 12.18 9.67
CA TYR A 417 0.48 13.42 10.26
C TYR A 417 -0.57 14.23 11.03
N TYR A 418 -1.84 14.15 10.64
CA TYR A 418 -2.95 14.77 11.38
C TYR A 418 -3.47 13.85 12.49
N PHE A 419 -3.62 12.56 12.22
CA PHE A 419 -4.26 11.62 13.15
C PHE A 419 -3.36 11.21 14.31
N LYS A 420 -2.08 10.94 14.03
CA LYS A 420 -1.08 10.44 15.00
C LYS A 420 0.04 11.45 15.28
N GLY A 421 0.12 12.51 14.48
CA GLY A 421 1.12 13.56 14.61
C GLY A 421 2.39 13.27 13.83
N GLY A 422 3.10 14.35 13.52
CA GLY A 422 4.47 14.34 13.02
C GLY A 422 5.48 14.65 14.13
N TYR A 423 6.67 14.06 14.06
CA TYR A 423 7.71 14.18 15.08
C TYR A 423 9.09 14.47 14.50
N TYR A 424 9.91 15.19 15.25
CA TYR A 424 11.30 15.48 14.94
C TYR A 424 12.21 14.86 16.02
N PRO A 425 13.26 14.11 15.63
CA PRO A 425 14.22 13.58 16.59
C PRO A 425 15.18 14.69 17.05
N LEU A 426 15.32 14.88 18.37
CA LEU A 426 16.38 15.72 18.91
C LEU A 426 17.75 15.16 18.48
N GLY A 427 18.67 16.03 18.07
CA GLY A 427 19.91 15.67 17.36
C GLY A 427 19.78 15.74 15.84
N GLY A 428 18.56 15.83 15.32
CA GLY A 428 18.25 15.88 13.89
C GLY A 428 18.06 14.51 13.24
N SER A 429 17.62 14.51 12.00
CA SER A 429 17.31 13.32 11.20
C SER A 429 18.48 12.33 11.14
N GLY A 430 19.73 12.82 11.12
CA GLY A 430 20.95 12.02 11.16
C GLY A 430 21.06 11.14 12.40
N HIS A 431 20.59 11.62 13.55
CA HIS A 431 20.63 10.87 14.80
C HIS A 431 19.76 9.61 14.74
N PHE A 432 18.66 9.62 13.96
CA PHE A 432 17.86 8.42 13.71
C PHE A 432 18.66 7.37 12.92
N ALA A 433 19.43 7.78 11.90
CA ALA A 433 20.30 6.88 11.16
C ALA A 433 21.43 6.33 12.05
N ASP A 434 22.05 7.19 12.87
CA ASP A 434 23.11 6.80 13.80
C ASP A 434 22.64 5.72 14.78
N VAL A 435 21.43 5.86 15.34
CA VAL A 435 20.83 4.86 16.24
C VAL A 435 20.60 3.51 15.54
N LEU A 436 20.24 3.49 14.25
CA LEU A 436 20.13 2.24 13.50
C LEU A 436 21.51 1.63 13.22
N VAL A 437 22.52 2.44 12.92
CA VAL A 437 23.91 1.98 12.76
C VAL A 437 24.41 1.34 14.07
N GLU A 438 24.22 2.02 15.20
CA GLU A 438 24.57 1.48 16.53
C GLU A 438 23.87 0.14 16.79
N ALA A 439 22.58 0.03 16.44
CA ALA A 439 21.82 -1.21 16.61
C ALA A 439 22.37 -2.37 15.77
N ILE A 440 22.87 -2.10 14.55
CA ILE A 440 23.53 -3.08 13.66
C ILE A 440 24.86 -3.53 14.26
N GLU A 441 25.72 -2.57 14.63
CA GLU A 441 27.06 -2.85 15.14
C GLU A 441 27.04 -3.57 16.48
N ALA A 442 26.11 -3.21 17.37
CA ALA A 442 25.88 -3.90 18.64
C ALA A 442 25.49 -5.39 18.47
N ARG A 443 24.99 -5.76 17.29
CA ARG A 443 24.61 -7.13 16.91
C ARG A 443 25.65 -7.82 16.03
N GLY A 444 26.85 -7.25 15.92
CA GLY A 444 27.96 -7.81 15.15
C GLY A 444 27.87 -7.58 13.64
N GLY A 445 26.93 -6.76 13.18
CA GLY A 445 26.94 -6.24 11.81
C GLY A 445 28.01 -5.17 11.61
N GLU A 446 28.27 -4.81 10.35
CA GLU A 446 29.28 -3.81 9.99
C GLU A 446 28.71 -2.79 9.01
N VAL A 447 28.95 -1.49 9.25
CA VAL A 447 28.56 -0.41 8.34
C VAL A 447 29.81 0.27 7.79
N ARG A 448 30.04 0.15 6.48
CA ARG A 448 31.20 0.73 5.78
C ARG A 448 30.77 1.90 4.90
N LEU A 449 31.14 3.09 5.33
CA LEU A 449 30.98 4.32 4.58
C LEU A 449 32.14 4.49 3.56
N LYS A 450 32.01 5.44 2.63
CA LYS A 450 32.99 5.69 1.55
C LYS A 450 33.33 4.45 0.72
N SER A 451 32.41 3.50 0.66
CA SER A 451 32.57 2.18 0.06
C SER A 451 31.52 1.98 -1.04
N PRO A 452 31.60 2.72 -2.16
CA PRO A 452 30.61 2.61 -3.24
C PRO A 452 30.58 1.20 -3.81
N VAL A 453 29.39 0.60 -3.91
CA VAL A 453 29.19 -0.67 -4.64
C VAL A 453 29.16 -0.36 -6.13
N ARG A 454 29.96 -1.09 -6.92
CA ARG A 454 30.00 -0.95 -8.38
C ARG A 454 29.26 -2.05 -9.12
N ARG A 455 29.09 -3.22 -8.50
CA ARG A 455 28.42 -4.36 -9.13
C ARG A 455 27.83 -5.31 -8.10
N ILE A 456 26.64 -5.82 -8.36
CA ILE A 456 26.05 -6.97 -7.68
C ILE A 456 26.47 -8.23 -8.44
N LEU A 457 27.05 -9.19 -7.72
CA LEU A 457 27.48 -10.46 -8.29
C LEU A 457 26.28 -11.39 -8.50
N VAL A 458 26.15 -11.94 -9.71
CA VAL A 458 25.07 -12.87 -10.05
C VAL A 458 25.67 -14.20 -10.49
N GLU A 459 25.31 -15.28 -9.79
CA GLU A 459 25.75 -16.64 -10.08
C GLU A 459 24.52 -17.55 -10.20
N GLN A 460 24.36 -18.25 -11.33
CA GLN A 460 23.21 -19.16 -11.54
C GLN A 460 21.84 -18.49 -11.29
N GLY A 461 21.68 -17.22 -11.70
CA GLY A 461 20.44 -16.46 -11.54
C GLY A 461 20.12 -16.03 -10.10
N ARG A 462 21.11 -16.06 -9.20
CA ARG A 462 20.99 -15.59 -7.81
C ARG A 462 22.02 -14.51 -7.50
N ALA A 463 21.67 -13.53 -6.66
CA ALA A 463 22.65 -12.61 -6.11
C ALA A 463 23.57 -13.34 -5.12
N SER A 464 24.88 -13.08 -5.21
CA SER A 464 25.95 -13.84 -4.53
C SER A 464 27.02 -12.95 -3.86
N GLY A 465 26.77 -11.63 -3.80
CA GLY A 465 27.69 -10.67 -3.22
C GLY A 465 27.77 -9.37 -4.00
N VAL A 466 28.77 -8.56 -3.68
CA VAL A 466 29.00 -7.23 -4.27
C VAL A 466 30.48 -7.00 -4.57
N VAL A 467 30.75 -6.14 -5.56
CA VAL A 467 32.09 -5.61 -5.86
C VAL A 467 32.12 -4.13 -5.48
N LEU A 468 33.09 -3.73 -4.67
CA LEU A 468 33.25 -2.36 -4.21
C LEU A 468 34.07 -1.50 -5.19
N GLY A 469 34.10 -0.19 -4.95
CA GLY A 469 34.75 0.78 -5.82
C GLY A 469 36.26 0.63 -5.94
N ASP A 470 36.90 -0.01 -4.96
CA ASP A 470 38.32 -0.36 -4.96
C ASP A 470 38.63 -1.69 -5.68
N GLY A 471 37.60 -2.39 -6.17
CA GLY A 471 37.70 -3.68 -6.84
C GLY A 471 37.62 -4.89 -5.89
N SER A 472 37.58 -4.67 -4.57
CA SER A 472 37.37 -5.75 -3.61
C SER A 472 36.01 -6.43 -3.83
N THR A 473 35.99 -7.75 -3.61
CA THR A 473 34.79 -8.58 -3.74
C THR A 473 34.35 -9.04 -2.36
N ILE A 474 33.07 -8.85 -2.05
CA ILE A 474 32.43 -9.31 -0.82
C ILE A 474 31.40 -10.37 -1.20
N ARG A 475 31.64 -11.63 -0.83
CA ARG A 475 30.74 -12.76 -1.07
C ARG A 475 29.63 -12.79 -0.02
N ALA A 476 28.39 -12.92 -0.47
CA ALA A 476 27.21 -12.97 0.41
C ALA A 476 26.16 -13.96 -0.12
N GLN A 477 25.36 -14.54 0.78
CA GLN A 477 24.31 -15.49 0.39
C GLN A 477 23.07 -14.77 -0.19
N ALA A 478 22.87 -13.52 0.20
CA ALA A 478 21.83 -12.64 -0.31
C ALA A 478 22.30 -11.17 -0.36
N VAL A 479 21.58 -10.37 -1.15
CA VAL A 479 21.82 -8.93 -1.26
C VAL A 479 20.51 -8.17 -1.04
N VAL A 480 20.55 -7.14 -0.19
CA VAL A 480 19.50 -6.12 -0.08
C VAL A 480 19.98 -4.89 -0.84
N SER A 481 19.25 -4.45 -1.86
CA SER A 481 19.53 -3.16 -2.49
C SER A 481 18.58 -2.10 -1.94
N ASN A 482 19.14 -1.10 -1.26
CA ASN A 482 18.46 0.14 -0.91
C ASN A 482 18.86 1.30 -1.84
N ALA A 483 19.67 1.03 -2.87
CA ALA A 483 19.97 1.99 -3.91
C ALA A 483 18.71 2.27 -4.76
N ASP A 484 18.73 3.39 -5.48
CA ASP A 484 17.73 3.72 -6.48
C ASP A 484 17.41 2.52 -7.40
N LEU A 485 16.12 2.33 -7.71
CA LEU A 485 15.65 1.14 -8.41
C LEU A 485 16.26 1.03 -9.81
N ARG A 486 16.42 2.16 -10.52
CA ARG A 486 17.00 2.18 -11.86
C ARG A 486 18.49 1.89 -11.79
N HIS A 487 19.22 2.55 -10.89
CA HIS A 487 20.65 2.29 -10.68
C HIS A 487 20.91 0.82 -10.28
N THR A 488 20.06 0.24 -9.44
CA THR A 488 20.17 -1.18 -9.05
C THR A 488 20.12 -2.12 -10.26
N PHE A 489 19.13 -1.97 -11.14
CA PHE A 489 18.89 -2.93 -12.23
C PHE A 489 19.57 -2.57 -13.56
N LEU A 490 19.92 -1.31 -13.79
CA LEU A 490 20.53 -0.86 -15.04
C LEU A 490 22.04 -0.67 -14.93
N ASP A 491 22.57 -0.38 -13.73
CA ASP A 491 23.99 -0.07 -13.55
C ASP A 491 24.73 -1.10 -12.69
N LEU A 492 24.14 -1.54 -11.57
CA LEU A 492 24.79 -2.49 -10.67
C LEU A 492 24.71 -3.95 -11.13
N ILE A 493 23.79 -4.28 -12.02
CA ILE A 493 23.55 -5.65 -12.49
C ILE A 493 23.89 -5.74 -13.97
N ALA A 494 24.58 -6.81 -14.36
CA ALA A 494 24.90 -7.06 -15.76
C ALA A 494 23.61 -7.25 -16.58
N PRO A 495 23.44 -6.60 -17.75
CA PRO A 495 22.21 -6.67 -18.53
C PRO A 495 21.80 -8.09 -18.95
N ASP A 496 22.73 -9.01 -19.10
CA ASP A 496 22.46 -10.41 -19.45
C ASP A 496 21.91 -11.25 -18.29
N ALA A 497 21.99 -10.74 -17.05
CA ALA A 497 21.47 -11.41 -15.86
C ALA A 497 19.96 -11.20 -15.65
N LEU A 498 19.33 -10.26 -16.35
CA LEU A 498 17.93 -9.88 -16.15
C LEU A 498 17.05 -10.18 -17.37
N PRO A 499 15.75 -10.48 -17.20
CA PRO A 499 14.81 -10.56 -18.33
C PRO A 499 14.74 -9.23 -19.09
N ARG A 500 14.78 -9.28 -20.43
CA ARG A 500 14.78 -8.07 -21.29
C ARG A 500 13.55 -7.18 -21.06
N ASP A 501 12.38 -7.78 -20.92
CA ASP A 501 11.12 -7.03 -20.69
C ASP A 501 11.15 -6.30 -19.35
N PHE A 502 11.76 -6.91 -18.32
CA PHE A 502 11.93 -6.27 -17.02
C PHE A 502 12.89 -5.07 -17.10
N GLN A 503 14.02 -5.21 -17.80
CA GLN A 503 14.95 -4.10 -18.02
C GLN A 503 14.30 -2.95 -18.78
N ALA A 504 13.55 -3.25 -19.86
CA ALA A 504 12.82 -2.24 -20.62
C ALA A 504 11.80 -1.50 -19.73
N ARG A 505 11.10 -2.23 -18.86
CA ARG A 505 10.17 -1.64 -17.90
C ARG A 505 10.87 -0.73 -16.89
N VAL A 506 11.99 -1.16 -16.30
CA VAL A 506 12.76 -0.32 -15.35
C VAL A 506 13.35 0.91 -16.05
N ALA A 507 13.83 0.76 -17.29
CA ALA A 507 14.33 1.88 -18.09
C ALA A 507 13.23 2.91 -18.42
N ALA A 508 11.99 2.45 -18.62
CA ALA A 508 10.82 3.29 -18.85
C ALA A 508 10.19 3.85 -17.56
N ALA A 509 10.50 3.29 -16.39
CA ALA A 509 9.97 3.73 -15.11
C ALA A 509 10.45 5.14 -14.78
N GLU A 510 9.53 6.10 -14.73
CA GLU A 510 9.88 7.47 -14.41
C GLU A 510 10.24 7.63 -12.92
N PRO A 511 11.34 8.33 -12.59
CA PRO A 511 11.57 8.80 -11.24
C PRO A 511 10.40 9.61 -10.67
N ALA A 512 10.24 9.58 -9.35
CA ALA A 512 9.31 10.44 -8.65
C ALA A 512 9.80 11.91 -8.64
N ASN A 513 9.06 12.79 -7.97
CA ASN A 513 9.47 14.20 -7.82
C ASN A 513 10.87 14.34 -7.19
N SER A 514 11.58 15.36 -7.66
CA SER A 514 12.75 15.92 -6.99
C SER A 514 12.31 17.10 -6.11
N ALA A 515 13.27 17.75 -5.47
CA ALA A 515 13.07 19.04 -4.82
C ALA A 515 14.10 20.08 -5.26
N PHE A 516 13.84 21.33 -4.88
CA PHE A 516 14.82 22.37 -4.68
C PHE A 516 14.73 22.83 -3.23
N SER A 517 15.86 23.03 -2.56
CA SER A 517 15.89 23.48 -1.16
C SER A 517 16.90 24.59 -0.92
N VAL A 518 16.58 25.46 0.02
CA VAL A 518 17.44 26.55 0.50
C VAL A 518 17.62 26.37 2.01
N HIS A 519 18.86 26.19 2.47
CA HIS A 519 19.17 26.05 3.89
C HIS A 519 19.81 27.32 4.39
N LEU A 520 19.19 27.94 5.40
CA LEU A 520 19.54 29.23 5.94
C LEU A 520 19.97 29.10 7.40
N GLY A 521 21.14 29.63 7.72
CA GLY A 521 21.50 29.97 9.10
C GLY A 521 21.09 31.42 9.35
N LEU A 522 20.23 31.65 10.34
CA LEU A 522 19.70 32.96 10.69
C LEU A 522 20.31 33.45 11.99
N ASP A 523 20.45 34.77 12.16
CA ASP A 523 20.82 35.42 13.43
C ASP A 523 19.60 35.77 14.31
N ILE A 524 18.40 35.36 13.87
CA ILE A 524 17.14 35.47 14.59
C ILE A 524 16.45 34.11 14.71
N VAL A 525 15.52 34.01 15.65
CA VAL A 525 14.53 32.94 15.72
C VAL A 525 13.20 33.47 15.18
N PRO A 526 12.76 33.07 13.98
CA PRO A 526 11.53 33.61 13.39
C PRO A 526 10.27 33.15 14.11
N ASP A 527 9.27 34.04 14.19
CA ASP A 527 7.95 33.74 14.74
C ASP A 527 7.04 33.03 13.74
N ILE A 528 7.40 31.78 13.46
CA ILE A 528 6.66 30.87 12.55
C ILE A 528 6.58 29.47 13.17
N ALA A 529 5.58 28.67 12.79
CA ALA A 529 5.54 27.27 13.23
C ALA A 529 6.77 26.49 12.71
N PRO A 530 7.22 25.43 13.42
CA PRO A 530 8.35 24.61 12.98
C PRO A 530 8.16 24.05 11.57
N ALA A 531 6.95 23.65 11.18
CA ALA A 531 6.62 23.27 9.80
C ALA A 531 5.52 24.19 9.25
N THR A 532 5.82 24.94 8.20
CA THR A 532 4.85 25.85 7.57
C THR A 532 4.79 25.63 6.06
N HIS A 533 3.59 25.58 5.51
CA HIS A 533 3.35 25.56 4.07
C HIS A 533 2.89 26.94 3.61
N LEU A 534 3.60 27.52 2.64
CA LEU A 534 3.31 28.82 2.06
C LEU A 534 2.74 28.66 0.65
N ASP A 535 1.57 29.28 0.42
CA ASP A 535 0.94 29.45 -0.89
C ASP A 535 1.71 30.48 -1.72
N ALA A 536 2.73 30.01 -2.40
CA ALA A 536 3.51 30.76 -3.38
C ALA A 536 3.36 30.09 -4.76
N PRO A 537 3.63 30.79 -5.89
CA PRO A 537 3.52 30.19 -7.22
C PRO A 537 4.27 28.86 -7.39
N MET A 538 5.40 28.69 -6.70
CA MET A 538 6.18 27.45 -6.69
C MET A 538 5.86 26.49 -5.52
N GLY A 539 5.03 26.91 -4.57
CA GLY A 539 4.80 26.24 -3.29
C GLY A 539 6.07 26.17 -2.45
N VAL A 540 6.05 26.68 -1.21
CA VAL A 540 7.23 26.63 -0.34
C VAL A 540 6.87 26.02 1.00
N GLY A 541 7.45 24.85 1.30
CA GLY A 541 7.55 24.34 2.66
C GLY A 541 8.68 25.03 3.40
N ILE A 542 8.45 25.37 4.67
CA ILE A 542 9.39 26.03 5.57
C ILE A 542 9.55 25.12 6.79
N ALA A 543 10.78 24.72 7.09
CA ALA A 543 11.13 23.93 8.26
C ALA A 543 12.10 24.70 9.16
N VAL A 544 11.72 25.02 10.39
CA VAL A 544 12.55 25.70 11.41
C VAL A 544 12.72 24.79 12.63
N MET A 545 13.35 23.63 12.42
CA MET A 545 13.46 22.58 13.43
C MET A 545 14.34 22.96 14.62
N SER A 546 15.17 23.99 14.50
CA SER A 546 15.92 24.55 15.64
C SER A 546 15.01 25.12 16.74
N LYS A 547 13.72 25.36 16.45
CA LYS A 547 12.72 25.72 17.48
C LYS A 547 12.35 24.54 18.37
N LEU A 548 12.43 23.32 17.83
CA LEU A 548 12.21 22.08 18.58
C LEU A 548 13.50 21.57 19.20
N ASP A 549 14.62 21.75 18.50
CA ASP A 549 15.97 21.42 18.96
C ASP A 549 16.92 22.62 18.87
N PRO A 550 17.02 23.44 19.94
CA PRO A 550 17.93 24.58 19.99
C PRO A 550 19.41 24.24 19.80
N SER A 551 19.82 22.96 19.90
CA SER A 551 21.22 22.56 19.65
C SER A 551 21.63 22.66 18.17
N ALA A 552 20.67 22.82 17.25
CA ALA A 552 20.95 22.94 15.82
C ALA A 552 21.55 24.30 15.42
N ALA A 553 21.44 25.32 16.27
CA ALA A 553 21.92 26.68 15.99
C ALA A 553 22.55 27.32 17.24
N PRO A 554 23.36 28.38 17.09
CA PRO A 554 23.81 29.19 18.22
C PRO A 554 22.63 29.80 19.00
N GLN A 555 22.87 30.23 20.24
CA GLN A 555 21.86 30.94 21.01
C GLN A 555 21.39 32.21 20.28
N GLY A 556 20.07 32.38 20.14
CA GLY A 556 19.44 33.50 19.43
C GLY A 556 19.35 33.30 17.91
N HIS A 557 20.01 32.28 17.37
CA HIS A 557 20.02 31.94 15.95
C HIS A 557 19.01 30.82 15.65
N ALA A 558 18.72 30.60 14.37
CA ALA A 558 17.91 29.48 13.90
C ALA A 558 18.47 28.86 12.62
N THR A 559 18.11 27.60 12.37
CA THR A 559 18.24 26.98 11.06
C THR A 559 16.87 26.93 10.39
N MET A 560 16.79 27.35 9.14
CA MET A 560 15.58 27.31 8.33
C MET A 560 15.86 26.58 7.02
N THR A 561 15.06 25.58 6.69
CA THR A 561 15.07 24.91 5.38
C THR A 561 13.81 25.30 4.62
N LEU A 562 14.00 25.86 3.43
CA LEU A 562 12.93 26.07 2.46
C LEU A 562 12.96 24.91 1.47
N ILE A 563 11.80 24.35 1.12
CA ILE A 563 11.71 23.27 0.14
C ILE A 563 10.55 23.51 -0.82
N SER A 564 10.80 23.30 -2.11
CA SER A 564 9.78 23.27 -3.16
C SER A 564 9.96 22.00 -3.97
N LEU A 565 8.85 21.32 -4.29
CA LEU A 565 8.87 20.11 -5.10
C LEU A 565 9.11 20.48 -6.55
N VAL A 566 9.98 19.72 -7.21
CA VAL A 566 10.29 19.86 -8.63
C VAL A 566 9.76 18.62 -9.33
N PRO A 567 8.70 18.73 -10.15
CA PRO A 567 8.18 17.63 -10.94
C PRO A 567 9.29 16.95 -11.76
N HIS A 568 9.20 15.64 -11.95
CA HIS A 568 10.26 14.87 -12.64
C HIS A 568 10.62 15.43 -14.02
N HIS A 569 9.63 15.87 -14.80
CA HIS A 569 9.87 16.45 -16.12
C HIS A 569 10.70 17.74 -16.05
N ASP A 570 10.47 18.59 -15.04
CA ASP A 570 11.26 19.80 -14.78
C ASP A 570 12.62 19.48 -14.17
N ALA A 571 12.71 18.42 -13.36
CA ALA A 571 13.95 17.95 -12.77
C ALA A 571 14.97 17.55 -13.85
N LYS A 572 14.52 16.94 -14.96
CA LYS A 572 15.39 16.62 -16.11
C LYS A 572 16.09 17.86 -16.68
N ALA A 573 15.40 19.00 -16.72
CA ALA A 573 15.98 20.24 -17.25
C ALA A 573 17.14 20.78 -16.40
N TRP A 574 17.38 20.25 -15.20
CA TRP A 574 18.56 20.59 -14.40
C TRP A 574 19.84 19.85 -14.81
N PHE A 575 19.72 18.85 -15.68
CA PHE A 575 20.83 18.06 -16.22
C PHE A 575 21.15 18.52 -17.66
N PRO A 576 22.39 18.36 -18.14
CA PRO A 576 22.74 18.75 -19.51
C PRO A 576 22.00 17.88 -20.56
N ASP A 577 21.74 18.46 -21.74
CA ASP A 577 20.89 17.89 -22.81
C ASP A 577 21.43 16.63 -23.53
N GLN A 578 22.45 15.95 -22.99
CA GLN A 578 22.99 14.72 -23.57
C GLN A 578 23.18 13.61 -22.52
N SER A 579 22.30 12.61 -22.68
CA SER A 579 22.37 11.20 -22.28
C SER A 579 23.66 10.67 -21.62
N GLY A 580 23.51 10.17 -20.39
CA GLY A 580 24.30 9.06 -19.84
C GLY A 580 25.80 9.30 -19.67
N GLY A 581 26.20 9.91 -18.56
CA GLY A 581 27.62 10.07 -18.21
C GLY A 581 27.84 10.95 -16.98
N ASP A 582 29.11 11.16 -16.65
CA ASP A 582 29.59 12.02 -15.56
C ASP A 582 29.52 13.53 -15.88
N ASP A 583 28.94 13.92 -17.01
CA ASP A 583 28.92 15.30 -17.54
C ASP A 583 28.22 16.29 -16.60
N TRP A 584 27.27 15.80 -15.80
CA TRP A 584 26.62 16.58 -14.75
C TRP A 584 27.64 17.12 -13.71
N LYS A 585 28.78 16.45 -13.52
CA LYS A 585 29.85 16.88 -12.59
C LYS A 585 30.55 18.16 -13.06
N GLN A 586 30.65 18.36 -14.38
CA GLN A 586 31.18 19.60 -14.96
C GLN A 586 30.08 20.65 -15.00
N TRP A 587 28.88 20.27 -15.48
CA TRP A 587 27.71 21.14 -15.56
C TRP A 587 27.36 21.82 -14.23
N ARG A 588 27.36 21.09 -13.11
CA ARG A 588 27.06 21.66 -11.78
C ARG A 588 28.05 22.71 -11.27
N ARG A 589 29.10 23.02 -12.03
CA ARG A 589 30.09 24.05 -11.75
C ARG A 589 30.06 25.16 -12.81
N SER A 590 29.12 25.09 -13.76
CA SER A 590 28.97 26.10 -14.79
C SER A 590 28.35 27.37 -14.22
N PRO A 591 28.67 28.55 -14.76
CA PRO A 591 28.02 29.80 -14.38
C PRO A 591 26.50 29.74 -14.57
N ASP A 592 26.02 29.08 -15.62
CA ASP A 592 24.59 28.97 -15.92
C ASP A 592 23.83 28.15 -14.87
N TYR A 593 24.41 27.03 -14.42
CA TYR A 593 23.83 26.23 -13.35
C TYR A 593 23.77 27.02 -12.04
N GLU A 594 24.86 27.69 -11.66
CA GLU A 594 24.91 28.48 -10.43
C GLU A 594 23.97 29.68 -10.49
N ALA A 595 23.89 30.39 -11.63
CA ALA A 595 22.96 31.50 -11.81
C ALA A 595 21.50 31.05 -11.71
N ARG A 596 21.14 29.92 -12.34
CA ARG A 596 19.79 29.34 -12.21
C ARG A 596 19.47 28.95 -10.77
N LYS A 597 20.42 28.30 -10.09
CA LYS A 597 20.29 27.88 -8.70
C LYS A 597 20.09 29.08 -7.78
N GLN A 598 20.90 30.11 -7.94
CA GLN A 598 20.78 31.35 -7.19
C GLN A 598 19.43 32.04 -7.43
N ALA A 599 19.01 32.21 -8.69
CA ALA A 599 17.75 32.87 -9.03
C ALA A 599 16.52 32.18 -8.40
N ILE A 600 16.50 30.85 -8.38
CA ILE A 600 15.41 30.09 -7.75
C ILE A 600 15.46 30.24 -6.23
N GLY A 601 16.64 30.13 -5.62
CA GLY A 601 16.77 30.31 -4.17
C GLY A 601 16.41 31.74 -3.72
N ASP A 602 16.77 32.76 -4.51
CA ASP A 602 16.39 34.16 -4.28
C ASP A 602 14.87 34.33 -4.33
N SER A 603 14.22 33.69 -5.31
CA SER A 603 12.76 33.71 -5.45
C SER A 603 12.05 33.04 -4.26
N MET A 604 12.61 31.94 -3.74
CA MET A 604 12.08 31.28 -2.54
C MET A 604 12.23 32.15 -1.30
N ILE A 605 13.38 32.79 -1.10
CA ILE A 605 13.59 33.71 0.02
C ILE A 605 12.63 34.90 -0.08
N ALA A 606 12.48 35.50 -1.26
CA ALA A 606 11.55 36.59 -1.49
C ALA A 606 10.10 36.19 -1.20
N ALA A 607 9.69 34.97 -1.55
CA ALA A 607 8.38 34.45 -1.22
C ALA A 607 8.19 34.34 0.30
N VAL A 608 9.16 33.80 1.04
CA VAL A 608 9.08 33.66 2.50
C VAL A 608 9.16 35.02 3.21
N GLU A 609 9.85 35.99 2.64
CA GLU A 609 9.94 37.35 3.19
C GLU A 609 8.57 38.06 3.26
N THR A 610 7.57 37.59 2.51
CA THR A 610 6.18 38.05 2.63
C THR A 610 5.52 37.70 3.97
N VAL A 611 5.99 36.64 4.63
CA VAL A 611 5.49 36.18 5.94
C VAL A 611 6.51 36.36 7.06
N ILE A 612 7.78 36.58 6.73
CA ILE A 612 8.86 36.94 7.66
C ILE A 612 9.55 38.21 7.12
N PRO A 613 9.01 39.41 7.39
CA PRO A 613 9.56 40.66 6.85
C PRO A 613 11.02 40.87 7.24
N GLY A 614 11.86 41.24 6.27
CA GLY A 614 13.29 41.49 6.48
C GLY A 614 14.16 40.23 6.60
N LEU A 615 13.61 39.03 6.31
CA LEU A 615 14.33 37.75 6.41
C LEU A 615 15.73 37.80 5.77
N SER A 616 15.84 38.40 4.59
CA SER A 616 17.09 38.48 3.84
C SER A 616 18.23 39.19 4.59
N GLN A 617 17.91 40.12 5.49
CA GLN A 617 18.88 40.86 6.30
C GLN A 617 19.48 40.02 7.44
N HIS A 618 18.80 38.93 7.78
CA HIS A 618 19.12 38.05 8.91
C HIS A 618 19.84 36.76 8.50
N ILE A 619 20.16 36.60 7.21
CA ILE A 619 20.83 35.41 6.69
C ILE A 619 22.34 35.51 6.95
N VAL A 620 22.83 34.67 7.86
CA VAL A 620 24.26 34.50 8.19
C VAL A 620 24.92 33.47 7.26
N TYR A 621 24.16 32.43 6.89
CA TYR A 621 24.64 31.36 6.03
C TYR A 621 23.53 30.93 5.07
N ARG A 622 23.89 30.63 3.83
CA ARG A 622 22.98 30.05 2.84
C ARG A 622 23.67 28.95 2.05
N THR A 623 22.94 27.86 1.81
CA THR A 623 23.29 26.90 0.75
C THR A 623 22.04 26.36 0.09
N ASP A 624 22.12 26.24 -1.23
CA ASP A 624 21.00 25.78 -2.04
C ASP A 624 21.27 24.32 -2.50
N ALA A 625 20.21 23.53 -2.65
CA ALA A 625 20.24 22.16 -3.14
C ALA A 625 19.24 22.03 -4.30
N SER A 626 19.69 21.47 -5.42
CA SER A 626 18.87 21.27 -6.61
C SER A 626 18.73 19.78 -6.95
N PRO A 627 17.95 19.37 -7.97
CA PRO A 627 17.89 17.97 -8.40
C PRO A 627 19.27 17.31 -8.64
N VAL A 628 20.23 18.06 -9.19
CA VAL A 628 21.61 17.59 -9.37
C VAL A 628 22.34 17.36 -8.04
N THR A 629 21.96 18.09 -6.99
CA THR A 629 22.50 17.91 -5.63
C THR A 629 22.03 16.58 -5.03
N TYR A 630 20.74 16.26 -5.13
CA TYR A 630 20.20 14.99 -4.65
C TYR A 630 20.73 13.80 -5.47
N ALA A 631 20.82 13.93 -6.80
CA ALA A 631 21.44 12.90 -7.64
C ALA A 631 22.91 12.61 -7.27
N ARG A 632 23.63 13.63 -6.78
CA ARG A 632 25.02 13.49 -6.35
C ARG A 632 25.19 12.78 -5.02
N TYR A 633 24.40 13.15 -4.01
CA TYR A 633 24.61 12.71 -2.63
C TYR A 633 23.87 11.41 -2.30
N ASP A 634 22.72 11.18 -2.94
CA ASP A 634 21.88 10.01 -2.67
C ASP A 634 21.89 9.01 -3.81
N TRP A 635 22.63 9.31 -4.89
CA TRP A 635 22.68 8.52 -6.12
C TRP A 635 21.26 8.19 -6.64
N ALA A 636 20.40 9.21 -6.61
CA ALA A 636 19.00 9.12 -7.00
C ALA A 636 18.80 9.50 -8.47
N SER A 637 18.03 8.71 -9.21
CA SER A 637 17.74 8.97 -10.62
C SER A 637 17.05 10.33 -10.78
N SER A 638 17.63 11.22 -11.59
CA SER A 638 17.15 12.60 -11.79
C SER A 638 16.98 13.42 -10.49
N GLY A 639 17.61 13.02 -9.39
CA GLY A 639 17.46 13.68 -8.09
C GLY A 639 16.14 13.39 -7.38
N ALA A 640 15.41 12.35 -7.77
CA ALA A 640 14.14 12.01 -7.14
C ALA A 640 14.30 11.71 -5.63
N ILE A 641 13.53 12.42 -4.81
CA ILE A 641 13.57 12.29 -3.34
C ILE A 641 12.60 11.24 -2.80
N TYR A 642 11.76 10.68 -3.68
CA TYR A 642 10.70 9.73 -3.35
C TYR A 642 10.81 8.41 -4.14
N GLY A 643 11.97 8.12 -4.71
CA GLY A 643 12.23 6.89 -5.47
C GLY A 643 11.65 6.95 -6.89
N VAL A 644 10.87 5.93 -7.26
CA VAL A 644 10.23 5.84 -8.59
C VAL A 644 8.73 6.15 -8.50
N SER A 645 8.16 6.65 -9.58
CA SER A 645 6.72 6.90 -9.68
C SER A 645 5.92 5.62 -9.44
N GLY A 646 4.64 5.75 -9.08
CA GLY A 646 3.81 4.60 -8.70
C GLY A 646 3.72 3.53 -9.80
N ARG A 647 3.85 3.92 -11.08
CA ARG A 647 3.88 2.99 -12.22
C ARG A 647 5.18 2.19 -12.34
N GLY A 648 6.27 2.71 -11.77
CA GLY A 648 7.60 2.10 -11.80
C GLY A 648 7.92 1.21 -10.59
N GLN A 649 7.12 1.27 -9.53
CA GLN A 649 7.37 0.54 -8.28
C GLN A 649 7.24 -0.98 -8.46
N LEU A 650 8.08 -1.73 -7.76
CA LEU A 650 7.93 -3.18 -7.65
C LEU A 650 6.83 -3.52 -6.65
N ARG A 651 6.08 -4.59 -6.92
CA ARG A 651 5.13 -5.14 -5.96
C ARG A 651 5.83 -6.14 -5.04
N GLY A 652 6.02 -5.72 -3.79
CA GLY A 652 6.78 -6.46 -2.78
C GLY A 652 8.29 -6.26 -2.89
N ALA A 653 9.05 -6.87 -1.98
CA ALA A 653 10.50 -6.68 -1.89
C ALA A 653 11.33 -7.58 -2.83
N LYS A 654 10.80 -8.70 -3.32
CA LYS A 654 11.58 -9.65 -4.14
C LYS A 654 11.78 -9.14 -5.57
N SER A 655 12.96 -9.40 -6.13
CA SER A 655 13.29 -9.08 -7.53
C SER A 655 13.27 -10.31 -8.45
N PRO A 656 13.45 -10.16 -9.78
CA PRO A 656 13.60 -11.29 -10.70
C PRO A 656 14.79 -12.20 -10.38
N LEU A 657 15.82 -11.66 -9.72
CA LEU A 657 16.99 -12.43 -9.29
C LEU A 657 16.73 -13.03 -7.90
N ARG A 658 17.01 -14.33 -7.76
CA ARG A 658 16.88 -14.99 -6.46
C ARG A 658 17.86 -14.36 -5.47
N ASN A 659 17.45 -14.26 -4.21
CA ASN A 659 18.23 -13.70 -3.11
C ASN A 659 18.61 -12.21 -3.28
N LEU A 660 18.02 -11.50 -4.23
CA LEU A 660 18.08 -10.04 -4.32
C LEU A 660 16.71 -9.46 -3.95
N VAL A 661 16.70 -8.68 -2.86
CA VAL A 661 15.52 -7.94 -2.40
C VAL A 661 15.76 -6.45 -2.44
N ILE A 662 14.70 -5.67 -2.61
CA ILE A 662 14.70 -4.22 -2.68
C ILE A 662 14.15 -3.63 -1.39
N ALA A 663 14.83 -2.63 -0.87
CA ALA A 663 14.41 -1.79 0.24
C ALA A 663 14.38 -0.30 -0.20
N GLY A 664 13.69 0.55 0.56
CA GLY A 664 13.59 1.99 0.30
C GLY A 664 12.42 2.38 -0.60
N GLY A 665 12.56 3.51 -1.31
CA GLY A 665 11.49 4.11 -2.13
C GLY A 665 11.12 3.35 -3.41
N GLY A 666 11.60 2.13 -3.60
CA GLY A 666 11.40 1.32 -4.81
C GLY A 666 10.12 0.46 -4.81
N ASN A 667 9.48 0.23 -3.65
CA ASN A 667 8.35 -0.71 -3.52
C ASN A 667 7.21 -0.29 -2.56
N ALA A 668 7.49 0.30 -1.39
CA ALA A 668 6.45 0.57 -0.37
C ALA A 668 6.03 2.05 -0.28
N GLY A 669 6.64 2.93 -1.09
CA GLY A 669 6.30 4.35 -1.17
C GLY A 669 7.36 5.29 -0.59
N ALA A 670 6.95 6.54 -0.39
CA ALA A 670 7.81 7.67 -0.08
C ALA A 670 7.78 8.07 1.40
N GLY A 671 8.87 8.64 1.91
CA GLY A 671 8.99 9.11 3.29
C GLY A 671 9.57 8.07 4.27
N VAL A 672 9.94 8.53 5.46
CA VAL A 672 10.72 7.73 6.44
C VAL A 672 9.96 6.47 6.88
N GLU A 673 8.68 6.62 7.24
CA GLU A 673 7.85 5.49 7.66
C GLU A 673 7.72 4.43 6.55
N ALA A 674 7.46 4.86 5.31
CA ALA A 674 7.34 3.95 4.18
C ALA A 674 8.64 3.18 3.90
N VAL A 675 9.80 3.84 4.00
CA VAL A 675 11.09 3.15 3.81
C VAL A 675 11.46 2.25 4.99
N VAL A 676 11.00 2.54 6.21
CA VAL A 676 11.07 1.60 7.35
C VAL A 676 10.25 0.34 7.05
N ILE A 677 9.00 0.51 6.59
CA ILE A 677 8.13 -0.61 6.17
C ILE A 677 8.81 -1.42 5.06
N SER A 678 9.32 -0.76 4.03
CA SER A 678 10.06 -1.40 2.93
C SER A 678 11.26 -2.21 3.39
N GLY A 679 12.09 -1.64 4.28
CA GLY A 679 13.25 -2.35 4.84
C GLY A 679 12.85 -3.57 5.67
N ALA A 680 11.78 -3.46 6.44
CA ALA A 680 11.23 -4.56 7.21
C ALA A 680 10.67 -5.68 6.31
N GLU A 681 9.98 -5.32 5.23
CA GLU A 681 9.50 -6.28 4.22
C GLU A 681 10.65 -6.96 3.46
N ALA A 682 11.75 -6.24 3.19
CA ALA A 682 12.95 -6.83 2.60
C ALA A 682 13.59 -7.87 3.53
N ALA A 683 13.67 -7.59 4.83
CA ALA A 683 14.13 -8.55 5.82
C ALA A 683 13.21 -9.77 5.94
N GLU A 684 11.88 -9.55 5.98
CA GLU A 684 10.86 -10.61 5.98
C GLU A 684 10.94 -11.51 4.73
N ALA A 685 11.23 -10.93 3.56
CA ALA A 685 11.36 -11.66 2.31
C ALA A 685 12.58 -12.61 2.31
N LEU A 686 13.65 -12.27 3.03
CA LEU A 686 14.83 -13.12 3.21
C LEU A 686 14.68 -14.09 4.39
N VAL A 687 13.94 -13.71 5.43
CA VAL A 687 13.69 -14.54 6.62
C VAL A 687 12.19 -14.54 6.93
N PRO A 688 11.40 -15.43 6.31
CA PRO A 688 9.96 -15.48 6.53
C PRO A 688 9.58 -15.71 8.01
N GLY A 689 8.60 -14.96 8.47
CA GLY A 689 8.12 -14.92 9.84
C GLY A 689 8.99 -14.06 10.78
N LEU A 690 9.99 -13.33 10.28
CA LEU A 690 10.85 -12.47 11.11
C LEU A 690 10.03 -11.41 11.86
N LEU A 691 9.11 -10.75 11.18
CA LEU A 691 8.31 -9.65 11.77
C LEU A 691 7.31 -10.16 12.83
N ALA A 692 6.89 -11.41 12.71
CA ALA A 692 5.99 -12.07 13.66
C ALA A 692 6.70 -12.70 14.87
N ARG A 693 8.03 -12.90 14.79
CA ARG A 693 8.82 -13.37 15.93
C ARG A 693 8.85 -12.30 17.02
N LYS A 694 8.76 -12.76 18.27
CA LYS A 694 9.14 -11.91 19.41
C LYS A 694 10.62 -11.52 19.24
N PRO A 695 11.00 -10.31 19.67
CA PRO A 695 12.42 -9.93 19.75
C PRO A 695 13.18 -11.02 20.53
N ALA A 696 14.44 -11.25 20.19
CA ALA A 696 15.32 -12.00 21.08
C ALA A 696 15.25 -11.36 22.48
N GLU A 697 15.30 -12.14 23.57
CA GLU A 697 15.31 -11.60 24.93
C GLU A 697 16.27 -10.41 24.99
N ALA A 698 15.76 -9.27 25.48
CA ALA A 698 16.51 -8.01 25.49
C ALA A 698 17.92 -8.30 26.01
N MET A 699 18.92 -8.23 25.12
CA MET A 699 20.30 -8.20 25.55
C MET A 699 20.40 -7.09 26.59
N GLN A 700 21.10 -7.36 27.70
CA GLN A 700 21.33 -6.38 28.77
C GLN A 700 21.65 -5.01 28.14
N PRO A 701 21.12 -3.90 28.70
CA PRO A 701 21.29 -2.58 28.14
C PRO A 701 22.74 -2.38 27.73
N VAL A 702 22.97 -2.27 26.43
CA VAL A 702 24.32 -2.26 25.86
C VAL A 702 25.02 -1.04 26.42
N THR A 703 25.95 -1.28 27.34
CA THR A 703 26.75 -0.22 27.96
C THR A 703 27.91 0.07 27.01
N ILE A 704 27.66 0.87 25.98
CA ILE A 704 28.70 1.32 25.06
C ILE A 704 29.47 2.45 25.74
N ARG A 705 30.81 2.30 25.82
CA ARG A 705 31.70 3.34 26.31
C ARG A 705 31.64 4.54 25.36
N VAL A 706 31.01 5.62 25.81
CA VAL A 706 31.16 6.94 25.16
C VAL A 706 32.64 7.30 25.21
N PRO A 707 33.32 7.57 24.07
CA PRO A 707 34.67 8.09 24.08
C PRO A 707 34.64 9.44 24.81
N ALA A 708 35.52 9.61 25.81
CA ALA A 708 35.67 10.89 26.47
C ALA A 708 35.99 11.98 25.43
N PRO A 709 35.39 13.18 25.53
CA PRO A 709 35.71 14.27 24.63
C PRO A 709 37.22 14.57 24.72
N ALA A 710 37.88 14.58 23.56
CA ALA A 710 39.27 14.99 23.43
C ALA A 710 39.39 16.52 23.46
#